data_AF-A0A2D7G9G1-F1
#
_entry.id   AF-A0A2D7G9G1-F1
#
_cell.length_a   1.000
_cell.length_b   1.000
_cell.length_c   1.000
_cell.angle_alpha   90.00
_cell.angle_beta   90.00
_cell.angle_gamma   90.00
#
_symmetry.space_group_name_H-M   'P 1'
#
loop_
_entity.id
_entity.type
_entity.pdbx_description
1 polymer ?
#
loop_
_entity_poly.entity_id
_entity_poly.type
_entity_poly.pdbx_seq_one_letter_code
_entity_poly.pdbx_strand_id
1 'polypeptide(L)'
;MKSQTLEKKTFGWIGIIFITVIFLIFKENWGWSTKYPKDFIIPFADWINFSMEKFIDNFGWFFLKISWLLSWPIIAAQFLLHSIPWVVVMFLVTFTAYLSSGLSLALFTFSATFYMILIGYWEESMNTLALVLISVPMAILIGFGLGVWGFFSKRAEKIIMPILDIFQTVPTFAYLLPILLLFGFGTVVGLIASILYSFPPMVRNTILGLKRVPDHIIESAIMSGANSKQLFWQAMLPSCKKQILLGINQSTMAALSMVIIAAIIGGTADIGWEVLYYIRKAEVGQSLVVGLVIALMAIIIDRITSGFAMQSDKETKGPGFSKNSKKNYLSFAILGSTILFLLARFFVVLDDWPYDLSVWVASHINDLFETFVKAFRTEIKQLKNYTLFFIMLPTKIGLEQAVSPYTWGFSLGMVHKIFYFISFLALSIWFLKNKKNDIFVFTILLMIFLYFGLTRMPWPPLLLIYSFFAWQIGGYKLAVGTFLGLGFIVSVGMWPEAMISVYLCGIAVVFCFAVGTSLGIWAAHNSIVSAVIRPINDTLQTIPLFVILIPFVMLFKIGDFTALLAIIIYAIVPAIRYAEHGIRNLPSEVIDASKMMGSTKMQLLFLVKIPLALPVIMLGLNQTIMYGIAMLVIAALIGTNGLEQIVFIGLTDGNMGKGFIAGISMAIIAMIVDRITKTISERRSEALGLEIK
;
A
#
# COMPACT_ATOMS: atom_id res chain seq x y z
N MET A 1 17.16 -38.64 11.38
CA MET A 1 17.51 -37.19 11.37
C MET A 1 16.31 -36.24 11.46
N LYS A 2 15.22 -36.38 10.67
CA LYS A 2 14.05 -35.46 10.74
C LYS A 2 13.31 -35.43 12.10
N SER A 3 13.20 -36.55 12.82
CA SER A 3 12.50 -36.57 14.13
C SER A 3 13.27 -35.85 15.24
N GLN A 4 14.59 -36.03 15.33
CA GLN A 4 15.44 -35.35 16.33
C GLN A 4 15.45 -33.82 16.16
N THR A 5 15.36 -33.32 14.92
CA THR A 5 15.25 -31.87 14.67
C THR A 5 13.89 -31.28 15.04
N LEU A 6 12.81 -32.08 14.93
CA LEU A 6 11.47 -31.68 15.35
C LEU A 6 11.34 -31.64 16.87
N GLU A 7 11.91 -32.63 17.57
CA GLU A 7 11.93 -32.69 19.04
C GLU A 7 12.70 -31.49 19.65
N LYS A 8 13.88 -31.15 19.11
CA LYS A 8 14.64 -29.97 19.59
C LYS A 8 13.89 -28.65 19.44
N LYS A 9 13.11 -28.48 18.38
CA LYS A 9 12.29 -27.26 18.17
C LYS A 9 11.16 -27.15 19.18
N THR A 10 10.48 -28.26 19.49
CA THR A 10 9.42 -28.28 20.50
C THR A 10 9.92 -27.97 21.91
N PHE A 11 11.10 -28.48 22.29
CA PHE A 11 11.68 -28.16 23.60
C PHE A 11 11.94 -26.65 23.77
N GLY A 12 12.44 -25.98 22.73
CA GLY A 12 12.61 -24.52 22.76
C GLY A 12 11.29 -23.76 22.93
N TRP A 13 10.23 -24.18 22.22
CA TRP A 13 8.90 -23.60 22.37
C TRP A 13 8.30 -23.81 23.76
N ILE A 14 8.46 -25.00 24.34
CA ILE A 14 8.00 -25.29 25.71
C ILE A 14 8.71 -24.36 26.72
N GLY A 15 10.03 -24.16 26.56
CA GLY A 15 10.78 -23.21 27.39
C GLY A 15 10.27 -21.78 27.28
N ILE A 16 9.98 -21.30 26.07
CA ILE A 16 9.43 -19.95 25.84
C ILE A 16 8.02 -19.81 26.43
N ILE A 17 7.17 -20.82 26.25
CA ILE A 17 5.83 -20.86 26.86
C ILE A 17 5.95 -20.79 28.38
N PHE A 18 6.85 -21.56 28.98
CA PHE A 18 7.08 -21.55 30.42
C PHE A 18 7.52 -20.17 30.91
N ILE A 19 8.48 -19.55 30.23
CA ILE A 19 8.89 -18.15 30.51
C ILE A 19 7.70 -17.20 30.38
N THR A 20 6.89 -17.35 29.34
CA THR A 20 5.70 -16.51 29.10
C THR A 20 4.72 -16.61 30.26
N VAL A 21 4.44 -17.83 30.73
CA VAL A 21 3.54 -18.08 31.87
C VAL A 21 4.10 -17.48 33.15
N ILE A 22 5.41 -17.60 33.43
CA ILE A 22 6.05 -16.96 34.59
C ILE A 22 5.82 -15.44 34.55
N PHE A 23 6.13 -14.80 33.42
CA PHE A 23 5.95 -13.35 33.28
C PHE A 23 4.49 -12.91 33.41
N LEU A 24 3.54 -13.74 33.00
CA LEU A 24 2.11 -13.47 33.15
C LEU A 24 1.64 -13.62 34.61
N ILE A 25 2.14 -14.61 35.35
CA ILE A 25 1.81 -14.81 36.78
C ILE A 25 2.37 -13.66 37.62
N PHE A 26 3.62 -13.26 37.38
CA PHE A 26 4.28 -12.19 38.14
C PHE A 26 4.03 -10.79 37.57
N LYS A 27 3.13 -10.65 36.60
CA LYS A 27 2.84 -9.39 35.90
C LYS A 27 2.45 -8.25 36.84
N GLU A 28 1.68 -8.53 37.88
CA GLU A 28 1.25 -7.51 38.85
C GLU A 28 2.42 -6.99 39.69
N ASN A 29 3.38 -7.87 40.02
CA ASN A 29 4.60 -7.51 40.75
C ASN A 29 5.65 -6.85 39.84
N TRP A 30 5.66 -7.18 38.56
CA TRP A 30 6.60 -6.68 37.56
C TRP A 30 5.94 -5.69 36.60
N GLY A 31 5.53 -4.53 37.10
CA GLY A 31 4.93 -3.47 36.28
C GLY A 31 5.76 -3.11 35.03
N TRP A 32 7.10 -3.17 35.14
CA TRP A 32 8.06 -2.92 34.05
C TRP A 32 7.92 -3.89 32.87
N SER A 33 7.39 -5.09 33.10
CA SER A 33 7.26 -6.14 32.09
C SER A 33 6.14 -5.85 31.09
N THR A 34 5.15 -5.04 31.49
CA THR A 34 3.99 -4.69 30.65
C THR A 34 4.04 -3.27 30.15
N LYS A 35 4.51 -2.34 30.99
CA LYS A 35 4.82 -0.97 30.60
C LYS A 35 6.31 -0.78 30.77
N TYR A 36 7.00 -0.55 29.67
CA TYR A 36 8.41 -0.24 29.71
C TYR A 36 8.64 0.99 30.62
N PRO A 37 9.56 0.94 31.61
CA PRO A 37 9.74 2.05 32.54
C PRO A 37 10.13 3.33 31.82
N LYS A 38 9.49 4.45 32.20
CA LYS A 38 9.73 5.75 31.56
C LYS A 38 11.20 6.20 31.66
N ASP A 39 11.87 5.85 32.76
CA ASP A 39 13.26 6.24 33.01
C ASP A 39 14.27 5.50 32.11
N PHE A 40 13.89 4.35 31.54
CA PHE A 40 14.72 3.61 30.59
C PHE A 40 14.40 3.96 29.14
N ILE A 41 13.38 4.78 28.88
CA ILE A 41 13.08 5.24 27.51
C ILE A 41 14.24 6.08 27.03
N ILE A 42 14.86 5.65 25.93
CA ILE A 42 15.95 6.40 25.33
C ILE A 42 15.34 7.61 24.61
N PRO A 43 15.77 8.85 24.91
CA PRO A 43 15.20 10.08 24.36
C PRO A 43 15.68 10.35 22.92
N PHE A 44 15.62 9.33 22.05
CA PHE A 44 15.96 9.46 20.63
C PHE A 44 15.14 10.55 19.95
N ALA A 45 13.88 10.75 20.36
CA ALA A 45 13.01 11.78 19.79
C ALA A 45 13.62 13.17 20.01
N ASP A 46 14.10 13.42 21.23
CA ASP A 46 14.69 14.70 21.62
C ASP A 46 16.03 14.91 20.93
N TRP A 47 16.85 13.85 20.77
CA TRP A 47 18.08 13.91 20.00
C TRP A 47 17.85 14.23 18.53
N ILE A 48 16.84 13.61 17.91
CA ILE A 48 16.46 13.89 16.52
C ILE A 48 15.94 15.32 16.39
N ASN A 49 15.08 15.76 17.30
CA ASN A 49 14.55 17.13 17.30
C ASN A 49 15.68 18.15 17.44
N PHE A 50 16.58 17.97 18.42
CA PHE A 50 17.73 18.85 18.62
C PHE A 50 18.66 18.87 17.40
N SER A 51 18.97 17.69 16.84
CA SER A 51 19.80 17.59 15.64
C SER A 51 19.14 18.26 14.45
N MET A 52 17.82 18.12 14.30
CA MET A 52 17.09 18.71 13.20
C MET A 52 16.99 20.23 13.33
N GLU A 53 16.73 20.74 14.53
CA GLU A 53 16.71 22.18 14.82
C GLU A 53 18.06 22.81 14.43
N LYS A 54 19.18 22.24 14.88
CA LYS A 54 20.52 22.69 14.47
C LYS A 54 20.74 22.58 12.97
N PHE A 55 20.25 21.53 12.33
CA PHE A 55 20.37 21.38 10.89
C PHE A 55 19.58 22.45 10.12
N ILE A 56 18.38 22.81 10.57
CA ILE A 56 17.55 23.87 9.98
C ILE A 56 18.19 25.23 10.22
N ASP A 57 18.71 25.51 11.41
CA ASP A 57 19.42 26.76 11.71
C ASP A 57 20.60 26.99 10.75
N ASN A 58 21.35 25.93 10.45
CA ASN A 58 22.54 26.01 9.60
C ASN A 58 22.23 25.95 8.09
N PHE A 59 21.29 25.11 7.66
CA PHE A 59 21.05 24.79 6.25
C PHE A 59 19.65 25.17 5.73
N GLY A 60 18.73 25.62 6.58
CA GLY A 60 17.35 25.96 6.19
C GLY A 60 17.29 26.95 5.03
N TRP A 61 18.17 27.96 5.02
CA TRP A 61 18.28 28.92 3.92
C TRP A 61 18.58 28.27 2.56
N PHE A 62 19.34 27.17 2.53
CA PHE A 62 19.67 26.44 1.31
C PHE A 62 18.46 25.67 0.80
N PHE A 63 17.75 24.96 1.68
CA PHE A 63 16.55 24.22 1.33
C PHE A 63 15.40 25.14 0.90
N LEU A 64 15.23 26.30 1.55
CA LEU A 64 14.26 27.31 1.13
C LEU A 64 14.59 27.91 -0.25
N LYS A 65 15.87 28.08 -0.60
CA LYS A 65 16.27 28.48 -1.96
C LYS A 65 15.96 27.41 -3.00
N ILE A 66 16.17 26.12 -2.67
CA ILE A 66 15.73 25.01 -3.53
C ILE A 66 14.21 25.03 -3.66
N SER A 67 13.49 25.25 -2.55
CA SER A 67 12.03 25.33 -2.55
C SER A 67 11.54 26.43 -3.50
N TRP A 68 12.16 27.61 -3.41
CA TRP A 68 11.91 28.73 -4.32
C TRP A 68 12.24 28.41 -5.78
N LEU A 69 13.34 27.68 -6.07
CA LEU A 69 13.68 27.28 -7.43
C LEU A 69 12.66 26.27 -8.01
N LEU A 70 12.21 25.32 -7.18
CA LEU A 70 11.25 24.29 -7.56
C LEU A 70 9.82 24.84 -7.69
N SER A 71 9.50 25.97 -7.04
CA SER A 71 8.18 26.59 -7.19
C SER A 71 7.99 27.22 -8.58
N TRP A 72 9.05 27.69 -9.24
CA TRP A 72 8.97 28.33 -10.55
C TRP A 72 8.31 27.45 -11.63
N PRO A 73 8.76 26.20 -11.86
CA PRO A 73 8.09 25.31 -12.81
C PRO A 73 6.63 25.02 -12.46
N ILE A 74 6.30 24.90 -11.17
CA ILE A 74 4.93 24.62 -10.72
C ILE A 74 4.04 25.82 -11.02
N ILE A 75 4.46 27.02 -10.61
CA ILE A 75 3.72 28.27 -10.83
C ILE A 75 3.58 28.53 -12.33
N ALA A 76 4.63 28.29 -13.12
CA ALA A 76 4.57 28.42 -14.58
C ALA A 76 3.57 27.44 -15.19
N ALA A 77 3.53 26.19 -14.74
CA ALA A 77 2.57 25.19 -15.21
C ALA A 77 1.12 25.54 -14.80
N GLN A 78 0.90 25.97 -13.55
CA GLN A 78 -0.39 26.44 -13.06
C GLN A 78 -0.87 27.65 -13.86
N PHE A 79 -0.01 28.66 -14.04
CA PHE A 79 -0.32 29.85 -14.82
C PHE A 79 -0.67 29.48 -16.27
N LEU A 80 0.09 28.58 -16.90
CA LEU A 80 -0.19 28.13 -18.26
C LEU A 80 -1.54 27.44 -18.36
N LEU A 81 -1.85 26.51 -17.45
CA LEU A 81 -3.12 25.77 -17.49
C LEU A 81 -4.33 26.67 -17.22
N HIS A 82 -4.21 27.60 -16.25
CA HIS A 82 -5.30 28.52 -15.88
C HIS A 82 -5.49 29.69 -16.84
N SER A 83 -4.46 30.07 -17.59
CA SER A 83 -4.58 31.12 -18.61
C SER A 83 -5.29 30.63 -19.88
N ILE A 84 -5.46 29.32 -20.02
CA ILE A 84 -6.06 28.69 -21.19
C ILE A 84 -7.51 28.33 -20.85
N PRO A 85 -8.50 28.71 -21.69
CA PRO A 85 -9.89 28.31 -21.53
C PRO A 85 -10.04 26.80 -21.38
N TRP A 86 -10.94 26.36 -20.52
CA TRP A 86 -11.15 24.93 -20.22
C TRP A 86 -11.38 24.09 -21.49
N VAL A 87 -12.06 24.66 -22.49
CA VAL A 87 -12.37 24.00 -23.78
C VAL A 87 -11.10 23.63 -24.54
N VAL A 88 -10.10 24.50 -24.50
CA VAL A 88 -8.83 24.29 -25.21
C VAL A 88 -8.02 23.19 -24.51
N VAL A 89 -7.94 23.22 -23.17
CA VAL A 89 -7.26 22.16 -22.41
C VAL A 89 -7.95 20.82 -22.61
N MET A 90 -9.28 20.78 -22.53
CA MET A 90 -10.07 19.58 -22.83
C MET A 90 -9.75 19.05 -24.22
N PHE A 91 -9.78 19.90 -25.25
CA PHE A 91 -9.43 19.51 -26.62
C PHE A 91 -8.02 18.93 -26.70
N LEU A 92 -7.02 19.58 -26.11
CA LEU A 92 -5.64 19.11 -26.11
C LEU A 92 -5.50 17.74 -25.43
N VAL A 93 -6.10 17.56 -24.25
CA VAL A 93 -6.02 16.29 -23.51
C VAL A 93 -6.77 15.19 -24.26
N THR A 94 -7.97 15.44 -24.77
CA THR A 94 -8.72 14.50 -25.63
C THR A 94 -7.96 14.15 -26.91
N PHE A 95 -7.29 15.12 -27.54
CA PHE A 95 -6.51 14.89 -28.74
C PHE A 95 -5.26 14.06 -28.47
N THR A 96 -4.55 14.31 -27.35
CA THR A 96 -3.43 13.45 -26.94
C THR A 96 -3.88 12.02 -26.64
N ALA A 97 -5.05 11.83 -26.02
CA ALA A 97 -5.68 10.54 -25.83
C ALA A 97 -6.02 9.81 -27.15
N TYR A 98 -6.53 10.55 -28.14
CA TYR A 98 -6.77 10.02 -29.48
C TYR A 98 -5.48 9.51 -30.14
N LEU A 99 -4.40 10.28 -30.06
CA LEU A 99 -3.10 9.87 -30.60
C LEU A 99 -2.56 8.62 -29.90
N SER A 100 -2.73 8.52 -28.59
CA SER A 100 -2.22 7.43 -27.76
C SER A 100 -2.92 6.08 -27.99
N SER A 101 -4.26 6.05 -28.02
CA SER A 101 -5.02 4.79 -28.00
C SER A 101 -6.26 4.79 -28.90
N GLY A 102 -6.46 5.83 -29.72
CA GLY A 102 -7.57 5.95 -30.65
C GLY A 102 -8.86 6.51 -30.03
N LEU A 103 -9.98 6.35 -30.76
CA LEU A 103 -11.25 7.03 -30.49
C LEU A 103 -11.90 6.64 -29.16
N SER A 104 -11.77 5.39 -28.71
CA SER A 104 -12.36 4.94 -27.45
C SER A 104 -11.77 5.69 -26.24
N LEU A 105 -10.45 5.86 -26.20
CA LEU A 105 -9.81 6.62 -25.13
C LEU A 105 -10.11 8.11 -25.24
N ALA A 106 -10.18 8.65 -26.47
CA ALA A 106 -10.54 10.04 -26.69
C ALA A 106 -11.95 10.36 -26.15
N LEU A 107 -12.95 9.53 -26.47
CA LEU A 107 -14.32 9.70 -25.99
C LEU A 107 -14.40 9.59 -24.46
N PHE A 108 -13.74 8.59 -23.87
CA PHE A 108 -13.65 8.46 -22.41
C PHE A 108 -13.02 9.71 -21.77
N THR A 109 -11.90 10.18 -22.33
CA THR A 109 -11.18 11.34 -21.83
C THR A 109 -12.03 12.60 -21.92
N PHE A 110 -12.69 12.82 -23.06
CA PHE A 110 -13.63 13.93 -23.24
C PHE A 110 -14.75 13.91 -22.20
N SER A 111 -15.42 12.77 -22.02
CA SER A 111 -16.49 12.61 -21.02
C SER A 111 -15.98 12.82 -19.60
N ALA A 112 -14.80 12.32 -19.27
CA ALA A 112 -14.21 12.44 -17.96
C ALA A 112 -13.77 13.88 -17.63
N THR A 113 -13.12 14.59 -18.55
CA THR A 113 -12.78 16.00 -18.36
C THR A 113 -14.02 16.89 -18.32
N PHE A 114 -15.03 16.58 -19.14
CA PHE A 114 -16.29 17.32 -19.11
C PHE A 114 -17.03 17.12 -17.79
N TYR A 115 -16.99 15.91 -17.22
CA TYR A 115 -17.54 15.63 -15.90
C TYR A 115 -16.90 16.49 -14.79
N MET A 116 -15.58 16.71 -14.83
CA MET A 116 -14.88 17.57 -13.85
C MET A 116 -15.40 19.01 -13.87
N ILE A 117 -15.71 19.51 -15.06
CA ILE A 117 -16.25 20.85 -15.29
C ILE A 117 -17.70 20.94 -14.80
N LEU A 118 -18.53 19.96 -15.16
CA LEU A 118 -19.94 19.93 -14.76
C LEU A 118 -20.16 19.97 -13.25
N ILE A 119 -19.19 19.49 -12.47
CA ILE A 119 -19.27 19.47 -11.01
C ILE A 119 -18.60 20.69 -10.38
N GLY A 120 -17.71 21.37 -11.12
CA GLY A 120 -17.02 22.55 -10.65
C GLY A 120 -15.71 22.28 -9.91
N TYR A 121 -15.03 21.16 -10.16
CA TYR A 121 -13.68 20.89 -9.63
C TYR A 121 -12.58 21.04 -10.71
N TRP A 122 -12.81 21.90 -11.70
CA TRP A 122 -11.87 22.08 -12.80
C TRP A 122 -10.57 22.74 -12.35
N GLU A 123 -10.66 23.82 -11.58
CA GLU A 123 -9.52 24.59 -11.07
C GLU A 123 -8.58 23.72 -10.22
N GLU A 124 -9.16 22.96 -9.30
CA GLU A 124 -8.48 22.04 -8.40
C GLU A 124 -7.83 20.88 -9.18
N SER A 125 -8.51 20.41 -10.23
CA SER A 125 -7.96 19.40 -11.16
C SER A 125 -6.76 19.95 -11.94
N MET A 126 -6.80 21.21 -12.39
CA MET A 126 -5.67 21.83 -13.09
C MET A 126 -4.46 22.06 -12.18
N ASN A 127 -4.69 22.47 -10.92
CA ASN A 127 -3.62 22.58 -9.91
C ASN A 127 -2.94 21.24 -9.67
N THR A 128 -3.74 20.18 -9.56
CA THR A 128 -3.25 18.80 -9.41
C THR A 128 -2.47 18.36 -10.65
N LEU A 129 -3.00 18.62 -11.84
CA LEU A 129 -2.35 18.29 -13.11
C LEU A 129 -1.01 19.01 -13.26
N ALA A 130 -0.93 20.29 -12.89
CA ALA A 130 0.32 21.06 -12.91
C ALA A 130 1.40 20.40 -12.04
N LEU A 131 1.05 19.99 -10.82
CA LEU A 131 1.99 19.32 -9.91
C LEU A 131 2.48 17.99 -10.49
N VAL A 132 1.58 17.19 -11.07
CA VAL A 132 1.91 15.90 -11.69
C VAL A 132 2.78 16.07 -12.93
N LEU A 133 2.50 17.08 -13.77
CA LEU A 133 3.27 17.39 -14.98
C LEU A 133 4.73 17.72 -14.69
N ILE A 134 5.02 18.29 -13.52
CA ILE A 134 6.40 18.58 -13.08
C ILE A 134 6.99 17.39 -12.31
N SER A 135 6.24 16.76 -11.40
CA SER A 135 6.76 15.70 -10.53
C SER A 135 7.13 14.43 -11.27
N VAL A 136 6.29 13.99 -12.21
CA VAL A 136 6.45 12.71 -12.90
C VAL A 136 7.71 12.68 -13.78
N PRO A 137 7.96 13.66 -14.68
CA PRO A 137 9.19 13.67 -15.47
C PRO A 137 10.44 13.73 -14.59
N MET A 138 10.41 14.52 -13.52
CA MET A 138 11.55 14.65 -12.61
C MET A 138 11.84 13.35 -11.87
N ALA A 139 10.80 12.64 -11.40
CA ALA A 139 10.93 11.32 -10.79
C ALA A 139 11.43 10.25 -11.76
N ILE A 140 10.94 10.24 -13.01
CA ILE A 140 11.39 9.31 -14.06
C ILE A 140 12.87 9.55 -14.38
N LEU A 141 13.29 10.82 -14.52
CA LEU A 141 14.69 11.16 -14.82
C LEU A 141 15.62 10.72 -13.68
N ILE A 142 15.28 11.04 -12.43
CA ILE A 142 16.04 10.64 -11.25
C ILE A 142 16.09 9.12 -11.14
N GLY A 143 14.94 8.45 -11.26
CA GLY A 143 14.82 7.01 -11.10
C GLY A 143 15.51 6.22 -12.22
N PHE A 144 15.41 6.68 -13.47
CA PHE A 144 16.17 6.10 -14.60
C PHE A 144 17.67 6.28 -14.38
N GLY A 145 18.13 7.48 -14.00
CA GLY A 145 19.55 7.75 -13.75
C GLY A 145 20.13 6.87 -12.64
N LEU A 146 19.46 6.79 -11.49
CA LEU A 146 19.86 5.92 -10.39
C LEU A 146 19.81 4.43 -10.77
N GLY A 147 18.82 4.01 -11.56
CA GLY A 147 18.70 2.64 -12.06
C GLY A 147 19.82 2.24 -13.01
N VAL A 148 20.18 3.12 -13.94
CA VAL A 148 21.33 2.93 -14.84
C VAL A 148 22.64 2.88 -14.03
N TRP A 149 22.80 3.74 -13.03
CA TRP A 149 23.97 3.71 -12.15
C TRP A 149 24.07 2.40 -11.36
N GLY A 150 22.93 1.92 -10.82
CA GLY A 150 22.83 0.62 -10.16
C GLY A 150 23.19 -0.54 -11.08
N PHE A 151 22.79 -0.49 -12.35
CA PHE A 151 23.13 -1.52 -13.33
C PHE A 151 24.65 -1.61 -13.59
N PHE A 152 25.32 -0.48 -13.82
CA PHE A 152 26.76 -0.47 -14.11
C PHE A 152 27.65 -0.73 -12.88
N SER A 153 27.15 -0.47 -11.66
CA SER A 153 27.94 -0.63 -10.44
C SER A 153 27.26 -1.56 -9.43
N LYS A 154 27.83 -2.76 -9.25
CA LYS A 154 27.39 -3.71 -8.20
C LYS A 154 27.45 -3.11 -6.79
N ARG A 155 28.35 -2.14 -6.54
CA ARG A 155 28.41 -1.41 -5.26
C ARG A 155 27.24 -0.44 -5.12
N ALA A 156 26.91 0.30 -6.19
CA ALA A 156 25.76 1.19 -6.19
C ALA A 156 24.45 0.42 -6.00
N GLU A 157 24.25 -0.70 -6.71
CA GLU A 157 23.05 -1.53 -6.56
C GLU A 157 22.86 -2.01 -5.10
N LYS A 158 23.93 -2.49 -4.46
CA LYS A 158 23.90 -2.95 -3.06
C LYS A 158 23.51 -1.87 -2.06
N ILE A 159 23.73 -0.58 -2.39
CA ILE A 159 23.37 0.56 -1.54
C ILE A 159 21.97 1.08 -1.89
N ILE A 160 21.68 1.22 -3.19
CA ILE A 160 20.43 1.77 -3.69
C ILE A 160 19.25 0.88 -3.28
N MET A 161 19.34 -0.45 -3.48
CA MET A 161 18.21 -1.36 -3.25
C MET A 161 17.67 -1.27 -1.81
N PRO A 162 18.50 -1.35 -0.75
CA PRO A 162 18.02 -1.13 0.63
C PRO A 162 17.39 0.24 0.87
N ILE A 163 17.91 1.31 0.26
CA ILE A 163 17.34 2.66 0.40
C ILE A 163 15.95 2.72 -0.23
N LEU A 164 15.76 2.11 -1.40
CA LEU A 164 14.43 2.00 -2.02
C LEU A 164 13.47 1.20 -1.14
N ASP A 165 13.96 0.12 -0.52
CA ASP A 165 13.16 -0.68 0.40
C ASP A 165 12.71 0.17 1.59
N ILE A 166 13.57 1.03 2.13
CA ILE A 166 13.22 1.98 3.21
C ILE A 166 12.15 2.96 2.72
N PHE A 167 12.31 3.62 1.57
CA PHE A 167 11.30 4.56 1.05
C PHE A 167 9.93 3.91 0.80
N GLN A 168 9.90 2.62 0.50
CA GLN A 168 8.65 1.88 0.27
C GLN A 168 8.05 1.25 1.52
N THR A 169 8.83 1.08 2.59
CA THR A 169 8.37 0.45 3.83
C THR A 169 8.11 1.47 4.95
N VAL A 170 8.82 2.60 4.94
CA VAL A 170 8.57 3.70 5.86
C VAL A 170 7.30 4.43 5.43
N PRO A 171 6.32 4.57 6.34
CA PRO A 171 5.12 5.36 6.10
C PRO A 171 5.42 6.74 5.55
N THR A 172 4.62 7.16 4.57
CA THR A 172 4.79 8.43 3.87
C THR A 172 4.85 9.61 4.82
N PHE A 173 3.93 9.67 5.79
CA PHE A 173 3.90 10.73 6.81
C PHE A 173 5.21 10.88 7.58
N ALA A 174 5.95 9.80 7.84
CA ALA A 174 7.14 9.84 8.67
C ALA A 174 8.32 10.56 7.99
N TYR A 175 8.50 10.36 6.68
CA TYR A 175 9.51 11.09 5.93
C TYR A 175 9.00 12.43 5.38
N LEU A 176 7.70 12.69 5.43
CA LEU A 176 7.14 14.02 5.13
C LEU A 176 7.50 15.07 6.18
N LEU A 177 7.66 14.69 7.46
CA LEU A 177 8.09 15.63 8.52
C LEU A 177 9.39 16.39 8.17
N PRO A 178 10.52 15.72 7.88
CA PRO A 178 11.75 16.44 7.55
C PRO A 178 11.59 17.28 6.28
N ILE A 179 10.82 16.85 5.29
CA ILE A 179 10.61 17.62 4.06
C ILE A 179 9.84 18.92 4.40
N LEU A 180 8.79 18.83 5.19
CA LEU A 180 8.02 19.99 5.63
C LEU A 180 8.89 20.99 6.41
N LEU A 181 9.69 20.48 7.34
CA LEU A 181 10.57 21.32 8.17
C LEU A 181 11.71 21.98 7.37
N LEU A 182 12.22 21.32 6.33
CA LEU A 182 13.31 21.86 5.50
C LEU A 182 12.83 22.80 4.40
N PHE A 183 11.75 22.44 3.72
CA PHE A 183 11.29 23.14 2.52
C PHE A 183 10.14 24.12 2.78
N GLY A 184 9.64 24.19 4.02
CA GLY A 184 8.51 25.02 4.43
C GLY A 184 7.16 24.38 4.07
N PHE A 185 6.09 25.17 4.09
CA PHE A 185 4.75 24.75 3.65
C PHE A 185 4.53 25.12 2.18
N GLY A 186 3.74 24.31 1.45
CA GLY A 186 3.27 24.64 0.10
C GLY A 186 3.36 23.49 -0.91
N THR A 187 3.05 23.80 -2.18
CA THR A 187 3.00 22.85 -3.30
C THR A 187 4.34 22.17 -3.58
N VAL A 188 5.46 22.82 -3.24
CA VAL A 188 6.81 22.26 -3.44
C VAL A 188 7.10 21.07 -2.54
N VAL A 189 6.59 21.07 -1.30
CA VAL A 189 6.67 19.89 -0.42
C VAL A 189 5.97 18.72 -1.07
N GLY A 190 4.78 18.97 -1.64
CA GLY A 190 4.02 17.98 -2.36
C GLY A 190 4.73 17.45 -3.61
N LEU A 191 5.40 18.33 -4.36
CA LEU A 191 6.25 17.95 -5.48
C LEU A 191 7.39 17.02 -5.03
N ILE A 192 8.15 17.40 -4.00
CA ILE A 192 9.28 16.62 -3.48
C ILE A 192 8.80 15.27 -2.94
N ALA A 193 7.71 15.28 -2.18
CA ALA A 193 7.08 14.07 -1.67
C ALA A 193 6.65 13.12 -2.79
N SER A 194 6.00 13.66 -3.84
CA SER A 194 5.59 12.93 -5.04
C SER A 194 6.80 12.32 -5.74
N ILE A 195 7.88 13.08 -5.92
CA ILE A 195 9.14 12.58 -6.51
C ILE A 195 9.72 11.42 -5.68
N LEU A 196 9.87 11.61 -4.37
CA LEU A 196 10.48 10.62 -3.47
C LEU A 196 9.71 9.29 -3.44
N TYR A 197 8.37 9.37 -3.50
CA TYR A 197 7.53 8.18 -3.53
C TYR A 197 7.51 7.49 -4.91
N SER A 198 7.69 8.25 -6.00
CA SER A 198 7.52 7.75 -7.37
C SER A 198 8.79 7.30 -8.08
N PHE A 199 9.98 7.75 -7.68
CA PHE A 199 11.22 7.30 -8.31
C PHE A 199 11.58 5.82 -8.04
N PRO A 200 11.28 5.19 -6.89
CA PRO A 200 11.72 3.82 -6.59
C PRO A 200 11.24 2.74 -7.57
N PRO A 201 9.97 2.73 -8.03
CA PRO A 201 9.53 1.86 -9.11
C PRO A 201 10.37 2.02 -10.39
N MET A 202 10.70 3.25 -10.80
CA MET A 202 11.52 3.47 -11.99
C MET A 202 12.93 2.87 -11.85
N VAL A 203 13.56 3.06 -10.68
CA VAL A 203 14.91 2.50 -10.42
C VAL A 203 14.91 0.98 -10.54
N ARG A 204 13.95 0.31 -9.88
CA ARG A 204 13.85 -1.16 -9.89
C ARG A 204 13.58 -1.69 -11.29
N ASN A 205 12.62 -1.11 -12.00
CA ASN A 205 12.28 -1.52 -13.36
C ASN A 205 13.44 -1.28 -14.34
N THR A 206 14.22 -0.21 -14.14
CA THR A 206 15.41 0.06 -14.96
C THR A 206 16.50 -0.99 -14.74
N ILE A 207 16.83 -1.31 -13.48
CA ILE A 207 17.82 -2.35 -13.16
C ILE A 207 17.36 -3.71 -13.69
N LEU A 208 16.12 -4.11 -13.43
CA LEU A 208 15.56 -5.39 -13.87
C LEU A 208 15.50 -5.47 -15.41
N GLY A 209 15.10 -4.38 -16.07
CA GLY A 209 15.00 -4.32 -17.53
C GLY A 209 16.36 -4.55 -18.18
N LEU A 210 17.39 -3.84 -17.73
CA LEU A 210 18.74 -3.95 -18.27
C LEU A 210 19.37 -5.32 -17.99
N LYS A 211 19.08 -5.93 -16.82
CA LYS A 211 19.55 -7.29 -16.48
C LYS A 211 18.86 -8.41 -17.24
N ARG A 212 17.63 -8.18 -17.74
CA ARG A 212 16.83 -9.16 -18.48
C ARG A 212 17.09 -9.12 -19.99
N VAL A 213 17.96 -8.24 -20.47
CA VAL A 213 18.35 -8.21 -21.89
C VAL A 213 19.02 -9.55 -22.23
N PRO A 214 18.54 -10.30 -23.24
CA PRO A 214 19.13 -11.57 -23.62
C PRO A 214 20.58 -11.43 -24.08
N ASP A 215 21.44 -12.36 -23.65
CA ASP A 215 22.89 -12.33 -23.95
C ASP A 215 23.18 -12.31 -25.46
N HIS A 216 22.39 -13.04 -26.26
CA HIS A 216 22.56 -13.08 -27.72
C HIS A 216 22.37 -11.71 -28.40
N ILE A 217 21.58 -10.80 -27.82
CA ILE A 217 21.43 -9.43 -28.34
C ILE A 217 22.71 -8.63 -28.07
N ILE A 218 23.27 -8.80 -26.88
CA ILE A 218 24.51 -8.12 -26.44
C ILE A 218 25.68 -8.61 -27.29
N GLU A 219 25.83 -9.93 -27.45
CA GLU A 219 26.88 -10.55 -28.25
C GLU A 219 26.79 -10.12 -29.72
N SER A 220 25.59 -10.14 -30.31
CA SER A 220 25.37 -9.69 -31.69
C SER A 220 25.76 -8.22 -31.92
N ALA A 221 25.42 -7.34 -30.97
CA ALA A 221 25.79 -5.93 -31.03
C ALA A 221 27.33 -5.74 -30.93
N ILE A 222 28.00 -6.48 -30.05
CA ILE A 222 29.46 -6.45 -29.92
C ILE A 222 30.14 -6.97 -31.20
N MET A 223 29.64 -8.08 -31.78
CA MET A 223 30.14 -8.62 -33.05
C MET A 223 29.95 -7.64 -34.21
N SER A 224 28.93 -6.79 -34.14
CA SER A 224 28.67 -5.72 -35.11
C SER A 224 29.56 -4.48 -34.92
N GLY A 225 30.49 -4.50 -33.96
CA GLY A 225 31.41 -3.39 -33.68
C GLY A 225 30.82 -2.28 -32.80
N ALA A 226 29.73 -2.54 -32.07
CA ALA A 226 29.11 -1.54 -31.20
C ALA A 226 30.04 -1.18 -30.02
N ASN A 227 30.36 0.11 -29.88
CA ASN A 227 31.05 0.62 -28.69
C ASN A 227 30.11 0.62 -27.46
N SER A 228 30.63 0.85 -26.25
CA SER A 228 29.82 0.77 -25.01
C SER A 228 28.61 1.71 -24.98
N LYS A 229 28.70 2.89 -25.61
CA LYS A 229 27.56 3.82 -25.70
C LYS A 229 26.52 3.32 -26.71
N GLN A 230 26.96 2.79 -27.85
CA GLN A 230 26.08 2.18 -28.86
C GLN A 230 25.42 0.93 -28.31
N LEU A 231 26.15 0.06 -27.62
CA LEU A 231 25.62 -1.12 -26.96
C LEU A 231 24.49 -0.75 -25.99
N PHE A 232 24.71 0.25 -25.12
CA PHE A 232 23.70 0.69 -24.17
C PHE A 232 22.48 1.33 -24.86
N TRP A 233 22.69 2.35 -25.69
CA TRP A 233 21.60 3.15 -26.25
C TRP A 233 20.88 2.50 -27.43
N GLN A 234 21.56 1.65 -28.21
CA GLN A 234 21.01 1.08 -29.46
C GLN A 234 20.63 -0.40 -29.33
N ALA A 235 21.24 -1.16 -28.43
CA ALA A 235 20.89 -2.57 -28.22
C ALA A 235 20.13 -2.78 -26.91
N MET A 236 20.74 -2.46 -25.76
CA MET A 236 20.16 -2.79 -24.46
C MET A 236 18.87 -2.02 -24.15
N LEU A 237 18.90 -0.69 -24.25
CA LEU A 237 17.76 0.15 -23.89
C LEU A 237 16.52 -0.12 -24.77
N PRO A 238 16.64 -0.28 -26.10
CA PRO A 238 15.51 -0.66 -26.95
C PRO A 238 14.97 -2.04 -26.60
N SER A 239 15.83 -3.03 -26.33
CA SER A 239 15.40 -4.40 -25.98
C SER A 239 14.65 -4.49 -24.65
N CYS A 240 14.95 -3.61 -23.68
CA CYS A 240 14.24 -3.57 -22.39
C CYS A 240 13.16 -2.48 -22.29
N LYS A 241 12.79 -1.82 -23.40
CA LYS A 241 11.84 -0.69 -23.43
C LYS A 241 10.53 -0.99 -22.70
N LYS A 242 9.99 -2.21 -22.82
CA LYS A 242 8.76 -2.62 -22.12
C LYS A 242 8.89 -2.50 -20.60
N GLN A 243 10.01 -2.96 -20.04
CA GLN A 243 10.24 -2.86 -18.61
C GLN A 243 10.41 -1.40 -18.16
N ILE A 244 11.11 -0.59 -18.96
CA ILE A 244 11.26 0.85 -18.70
C ILE A 244 9.90 1.57 -18.73
N LEU A 245 9.03 1.24 -19.68
CA LEU A 245 7.69 1.78 -19.79
C LEU A 245 6.78 1.34 -18.62
N LEU A 246 6.92 0.10 -18.14
CA LEU A 246 6.28 -0.34 -16.89
C LEU A 246 6.77 0.48 -15.70
N GLY A 247 8.07 0.78 -15.64
CA GLY A 247 8.64 1.68 -14.62
C GLY A 247 8.07 3.08 -14.66
N ILE A 248 7.97 3.66 -15.86
CA ILE A 248 7.33 4.97 -16.09
C ILE A 248 5.88 4.92 -15.59
N ASN A 249 5.10 3.93 -16.02
CA ASN A 249 3.70 3.82 -15.62
C ASN A 249 3.52 3.69 -14.10
N GLN A 250 4.31 2.83 -13.45
CA GLN A 250 4.27 2.68 -12.00
C GLN A 250 4.69 3.96 -11.25
N SER A 251 5.65 4.70 -11.79
CA SER A 251 6.11 5.96 -11.21
C SER A 251 5.04 7.04 -11.34
N THR A 252 4.40 7.14 -12.50
CA THR A 252 3.27 8.06 -12.74
C THR A 252 2.10 7.77 -11.78
N MET A 253 1.74 6.49 -11.63
CA MET A 253 0.67 6.09 -10.71
C MET A 253 1.02 6.35 -9.24
N ALA A 254 2.28 6.10 -8.84
CA ALA A 254 2.76 6.42 -7.51
C ALA A 254 2.73 7.94 -7.25
N ALA A 255 3.15 8.75 -8.22
CA ALA A 255 3.15 10.20 -8.11
C ALA A 255 1.74 10.75 -7.89
N LEU A 256 0.75 10.25 -8.64
CA LEU A 256 -0.67 10.62 -8.52
C LEU A 256 -1.25 10.24 -7.16
N SER A 257 -0.98 9.02 -6.68
CA SER A 257 -1.40 8.59 -5.34
C SER A 257 -0.81 9.49 -4.25
N MET A 258 0.42 9.97 -4.45
CA MET A 258 1.09 10.83 -3.49
C MET A 258 0.56 12.27 -3.49
N VAL A 259 -0.01 12.78 -4.58
CA VAL A 259 -0.57 14.15 -4.62
C VAL A 259 -1.65 14.34 -3.54
N ILE A 260 -2.46 13.32 -3.31
CA ILE A 260 -3.52 13.35 -2.30
C ILE A 260 -2.94 13.40 -0.89
N ILE A 261 -1.88 12.62 -0.64
CA ILE A 261 -1.19 12.60 0.66
C ILE A 261 -0.48 13.95 0.89
N ALA A 262 0.09 14.54 -0.16
CA ALA A 262 0.73 15.85 -0.10
C ALA A 262 -0.26 16.98 0.27
N ALA A 263 -1.53 16.86 -0.16
CA ALA A 263 -2.56 17.83 0.17
C ALA A 263 -2.84 17.96 1.67
N ILE A 264 -2.57 16.92 2.46
CA ILE A 264 -2.70 16.95 3.93
C ILE A 264 -1.78 18.01 4.56
N ILE A 265 -0.63 18.25 3.96
CA ILE A 265 0.47 18.98 4.59
C ILE A 265 0.60 20.41 4.08
N GLY A 266 0.35 20.63 2.79
CA GLY A 266 0.58 21.95 2.20
C GLY A 266 0.09 22.12 0.76
N GLY A 267 -0.74 21.20 0.26
CA GLY A 267 -1.44 21.40 -1.01
C GLY A 267 -2.54 22.44 -0.81
N THR A 268 -2.42 23.58 -1.48
CA THR A 268 -3.44 24.63 -1.48
C THR A 268 -4.21 24.56 -2.79
N ALA A 269 -5.53 24.44 -2.69
CA ALA A 269 -6.47 24.47 -3.81
C ALA A 269 -6.25 23.37 -4.88
N ASP A 270 -5.78 22.19 -4.47
CA ASP A 270 -5.75 21.01 -5.32
C ASP A 270 -6.89 20.05 -4.98
N ILE A 271 -7.11 19.04 -5.83
CA ILE A 271 -8.23 18.11 -5.66
C ILE A 271 -8.07 17.25 -4.40
N GLY A 272 -6.82 17.04 -3.95
CA GLY A 272 -6.53 16.29 -2.73
C GLY A 272 -6.98 17.06 -1.49
N TRP A 273 -6.88 18.39 -1.51
CA TRP A 273 -7.36 19.25 -0.44
C TRP A 273 -8.88 19.16 -0.30
N GLU A 274 -9.61 19.15 -1.42
CA GLU A 274 -11.07 19.03 -1.41
C GLU A 274 -11.54 17.71 -0.79
N VAL A 275 -10.89 16.58 -1.12
CA VAL A 275 -11.18 15.29 -0.47
C VAL A 275 -11.07 15.43 1.04
N LEU A 276 -9.98 16.02 1.50
CA LEU A 276 -9.70 16.14 2.91
C LEU A 276 -10.65 17.11 3.61
N TYR A 277 -11.04 18.20 2.95
CA TYR A 277 -12.04 19.12 3.43
C TYR A 277 -13.38 18.41 3.68
N TYR A 278 -13.86 17.61 2.73
CA TYR A 278 -15.12 16.88 2.86
C TYR A 278 -15.04 15.69 3.83
N ILE A 279 -13.86 15.06 4.01
CA ILE A 279 -13.63 14.10 5.09
C ILE A 279 -13.89 14.75 6.45
N ARG A 280 -13.30 15.93 6.70
CA ARG A 280 -13.44 16.61 7.98
C ARG A 280 -14.86 17.07 8.27
N LYS A 281 -15.62 17.39 7.21
CA LYS A 281 -17.05 17.71 7.31
C LYS A 281 -17.99 16.49 7.37
N ALA A 282 -17.46 15.29 7.15
CA ALA A 282 -18.24 14.05 7.02
C ALA A 282 -19.31 14.11 5.90
N GLU A 283 -18.97 14.76 4.78
CA GLU A 283 -19.82 14.90 3.59
C GLU A 283 -19.50 13.81 2.55
N VAL A 284 -20.24 12.68 2.60
CA VAL A 284 -19.97 11.50 1.74
C VAL A 284 -20.13 11.80 0.26
N GLY A 285 -21.21 12.48 -0.12
CA GLY A 285 -21.56 12.75 -1.51
C GLY A 285 -20.49 13.57 -2.21
N GLN A 286 -20.11 14.70 -1.62
CA GLN A 286 -19.05 15.57 -2.15
C GLN A 286 -17.74 14.80 -2.24
N SER A 287 -17.37 14.07 -1.19
CA SER A 287 -16.09 13.36 -1.25
C SER A 287 -16.07 12.18 -2.22
N LEU A 288 -17.18 11.47 -2.44
CA LEU A 288 -17.25 10.43 -3.48
C LEU A 288 -17.09 11.05 -4.86
N VAL A 289 -17.70 12.21 -5.09
CA VAL A 289 -17.60 12.95 -6.34
C VAL A 289 -16.17 13.44 -6.59
N VAL A 290 -15.54 14.10 -5.61
CA VAL A 290 -14.11 14.50 -5.69
C VAL A 290 -13.21 13.28 -5.88
N GLY A 291 -13.52 12.19 -5.17
CA GLY A 291 -12.78 10.94 -5.32
C GLY A 291 -12.87 10.32 -6.71
N LEU A 292 -14.03 10.42 -7.35
CA LEU A 292 -14.22 10.01 -8.74
C LEU A 292 -13.42 10.91 -9.70
N VAL A 293 -13.37 12.23 -9.46
CA VAL A 293 -12.52 13.15 -10.24
C VAL A 293 -11.06 12.70 -10.22
N ILE A 294 -10.52 12.39 -9.04
CA ILE A 294 -9.15 11.90 -8.90
C ILE A 294 -8.94 10.58 -9.63
N ALA A 295 -9.86 9.63 -9.46
CA ALA A 295 -9.77 8.34 -10.15
C ALA A 295 -9.78 8.51 -11.68
N LEU A 296 -10.64 9.39 -12.20
CA LEU A 296 -10.71 9.70 -13.62
C LEU A 296 -9.41 10.36 -14.11
N MET A 297 -8.86 11.33 -13.39
CA MET A 297 -7.56 11.94 -13.72
C MET A 297 -6.46 10.88 -13.80
N ALA A 298 -6.39 9.99 -12.79
CA ALA A 298 -5.39 8.94 -12.75
C ALA A 298 -5.55 7.95 -13.92
N ILE A 299 -6.78 7.56 -14.25
CA ILE A 299 -7.07 6.68 -15.40
C ILE A 299 -6.68 7.37 -16.71
N ILE A 300 -7.01 8.64 -16.91
CA ILE A 300 -6.64 9.38 -18.13
C ILE A 300 -5.11 9.34 -18.32
N ILE A 301 -4.36 9.70 -17.27
CA ILE A 301 -2.90 9.77 -17.32
C ILE A 301 -2.29 8.36 -17.53
N ASP A 302 -2.77 7.34 -16.83
CA ASP A 302 -2.34 5.94 -16.99
C ASP A 302 -2.55 5.44 -18.41
N ARG A 303 -3.76 5.66 -18.96
CA ARG A 303 -4.15 5.17 -20.28
C ARG A 303 -3.42 5.89 -21.41
N ILE A 304 -3.17 7.20 -21.27
CA ILE A 304 -2.36 7.98 -22.24
C ILE A 304 -0.90 7.50 -22.20
N THR A 305 -0.33 7.35 -21.01
CA THR A 305 1.06 6.90 -20.84
C THR A 305 1.25 5.48 -21.40
N SER A 306 0.32 4.58 -21.07
CA SER A 306 0.33 3.19 -21.52
C SER A 306 0.04 3.03 -23.02
N GLY A 307 -0.80 3.89 -23.62
CA GLY A 307 -1.07 3.80 -25.05
C GLY A 307 0.14 4.19 -25.91
N PHE A 308 0.84 5.28 -25.56
CA PHE A 308 2.12 5.62 -26.19
C PHE A 308 3.18 4.53 -26.00
N ALA A 309 3.18 3.86 -24.84
CA ALA A 309 4.04 2.72 -24.55
C ALA A 309 3.77 1.53 -25.50
N MET A 310 2.51 1.16 -25.69
CA MET A 310 2.10 -0.02 -26.48
C MET A 310 2.11 0.22 -27.99
N GLN A 311 1.82 1.44 -28.47
CA GLN A 311 1.85 1.76 -29.90
C GLN A 311 3.25 1.69 -30.51
N SER A 312 4.29 1.91 -29.71
CA SER A 312 5.70 1.80 -30.13
C SER A 312 6.05 0.46 -30.76
N ASP A 313 5.37 -0.63 -30.38
CA ASP A 313 5.57 -1.98 -30.93
C ASP A 313 4.86 -2.19 -32.29
N LYS A 314 3.84 -1.38 -32.61
CA LYS A 314 3.10 -1.48 -33.87
C LYS A 314 3.81 -0.77 -35.03
N GLU A 315 4.57 0.29 -34.76
CA GLU A 315 5.31 1.05 -35.78
C GLU A 315 6.40 0.21 -36.49
N THR A 316 6.82 -0.93 -35.95
CA THR A 316 7.79 -1.84 -36.61
C THR A 316 7.20 -2.73 -37.71
N LYS A 317 5.89 -2.68 -38.02
CA LYS A 317 5.24 -3.59 -39.00
C LYS A 317 4.68 -2.95 -40.28
N GLY A 318 4.94 -1.67 -40.56
CA GLY A 318 4.46 -1.01 -41.79
C GLY A 318 5.53 -0.16 -42.49
N PRO A 319 5.54 -0.07 -43.84
CA PRO A 319 6.48 0.79 -44.54
C PRO A 319 6.07 2.26 -44.33
N GLY A 320 6.98 3.07 -43.79
CA GLY A 320 6.95 4.53 -43.92
C GLY A 320 5.99 5.29 -43.00
N PHE A 321 6.23 5.29 -41.69
CA PHE A 321 5.79 6.42 -40.85
C PHE A 321 6.61 7.66 -41.21
N SER A 322 6.12 8.42 -42.20
CA SER A 322 6.78 9.62 -42.70
C SER A 322 6.73 10.75 -41.66
N LYS A 323 7.85 11.47 -41.52
CA LYS A 323 8.02 12.70 -40.71
C LYS A 323 6.92 13.76 -40.98
N ASN A 324 6.23 13.67 -42.12
CA ASN A 324 5.10 14.51 -42.51
C ASN A 324 3.83 14.27 -41.66
N SER A 325 3.55 13.04 -41.22
CA SER A 325 2.35 12.73 -40.44
C SER A 325 2.38 13.35 -39.04
N LYS A 326 3.56 13.32 -38.37
CA LYS A 326 3.76 13.99 -37.06
C LYS A 326 3.61 15.51 -37.15
N LYS A 327 4.06 16.14 -38.25
CA LYS A 327 3.83 17.58 -38.48
C LYS A 327 2.34 17.89 -38.64
N ASN A 328 1.58 17.04 -39.34
CA ASN A 328 0.14 17.25 -39.57
C ASN A 328 -0.69 17.19 -38.27
N TYR A 329 -0.36 16.28 -37.34
CA TYR A 329 -1.04 16.23 -36.05
C TYR A 329 -0.72 17.43 -35.16
N LEU A 330 0.53 17.90 -35.16
CA LEU A 330 0.92 19.09 -34.42
C LEU A 330 0.24 20.34 -34.97
N SER A 331 0.17 20.49 -36.31
CA SER A 331 -0.56 21.60 -36.94
C SER A 331 -2.06 21.54 -36.64
N PHE A 332 -2.66 20.34 -36.60
CA PHE A 332 -4.06 20.17 -36.22
C PHE A 332 -4.31 20.57 -34.76
N ALA A 333 -3.44 20.15 -33.84
CA ALA A 333 -3.54 20.54 -32.42
C ALA A 333 -3.45 22.06 -32.24
N ILE A 334 -2.50 22.71 -32.90
CA ILE A 334 -2.30 24.16 -32.82
C ILE A 334 -3.50 24.90 -33.43
N LEU A 335 -3.94 24.49 -34.63
CA LEU A 335 -5.06 25.13 -35.33
C LEU A 335 -6.38 24.95 -34.57
N GLY A 336 -6.67 23.74 -34.08
CA GLY A 336 -7.83 23.47 -33.25
C GLY A 336 -7.82 24.26 -31.94
N SER A 337 -6.68 24.30 -31.25
CA SER A 337 -6.53 25.08 -30.00
C SER A 337 -6.71 26.58 -30.24
N THR A 338 -6.18 27.11 -31.35
CA THR A 338 -6.30 28.53 -31.71
C THR A 338 -7.74 28.91 -32.01
N ILE A 339 -8.45 28.08 -32.78
CA ILE A 339 -9.88 28.30 -33.08
C ILE A 339 -10.71 28.29 -31.80
N LEU A 340 -10.51 27.28 -30.94
CA LEU A 340 -11.25 27.18 -29.68
C LEU A 340 -10.93 28.32 -28.72
N PHE A 341 -9.67 28.77 -28.66
CA PHE A 341 -9.27 29.93 -27.88
C PHE A 341 -9.94 31.22 -28.38
N LEU A 342 -10.00 31.42 -29.70
CA LEU A 342 -10.70 32.57 -30.28
C LEU A 342 -12.20 32.50 -29.98
N LEU A 343 -12.83 31.33 -30.12
CA LEU A 343 -14.25 31.14 -29.78
C LEU A 343 -14.54 31.42 -28.30
N ALA A 344 -13.65 31.01 -27.40
CA ALA A 344 -13.80 31.30 -25.97
C ALA A 344 -13.83 32.79 -25.66
N ARG A 345 -13.15 33.63 -26.43
CA ARG A 345 -13.23 35.09 -26.27
C ARG A 345 -14.58 35.68 -26.68
N PHE A 346 -15.35 35.00 -27.52
CA PHE A 346 -16.70 35.43 -27.91
C PHE A 346 -17.79 34.86 -27.01
N PHE A 347 -17.58 33.68 -26.43
CA PHE A 347 -18.57 32.99 -25.59
C PHE A 347 -18.04 32.78 -24.17
N VAL A 348 -18.60 33.53 -23.21
CA VAL A 348 -18.18 33.46 -21.79
C VAL A 348 -18.20 32.04 -21.24
N VAL A 349 -19.22 31.24 -21.59
CA VAL A 349 -19.38 29.84 -21.16
C VAL A 349 -18.20 28.93 -21.55
N LEU A 350 -17.51 29.27 -22.65
CA LEU A 350 -16.35 28.52 -23.16
C LEU A 350 -15.02 28.97 -22.50
N ASP A 351 -15.02 30.15 -21.86
CA ASP A 351 -13.88 30.68 -21.11
C ASP A 351 -13.98 30.26 -19.63
N ASP A 352 -15.13 30.56 -19.03
CA ASP A 352 -15.45 30.24 -17.63
C ASP A 352 -16.80 29.52 -17.57
N TRP A 353 -16.83 28.38 -16.87
CA TRP A 353 -18.02 27.56 -16.81
C TRP A 353 -19.01 28.16 -15.80
N PRO A 354 -20.28 28.40 -16.18
CA PRO A 354 -21.31 28.91 -15.27
C PRO A 354 -21.60 27.89 -14.15
N TYR A 355 -21.08 28.15 -12.94
CA TYR A 355 -21.22 27.26 -11.79
C TYR A 355 -22.67 27.11 -11.29
N ASP A 356 -23.58 27.99 -11.69
CA ASP A 356 -25.03 27.86 -11.46
C ASP A 356 -25.66 26.71 -12.25
N LEU A 357 -25.04 26.29 -13.36
CA LEU A 357 -25.43 25.10 -14.13
C LEU A 357 -24.77 23.81 -13.63
N SER A 358 -23.96 23.87 -12.57
CA SER A 358 -23.29 22.68 -12.03
C SER A 358 -24.30 21.68 -11.44
N VAL A 359 -24.15 20.41 -11.79
CA VAL A 359 -25.04 19.35 -11.31
C VAL A 359 -24.50 18.83 -9.98
N TRP A 360 -25.15 19.22 -8.88
CA TRP A 360 -24.81 18.73 -7.54
C TRP A 360 -25.38 17.32 -7.31
N VAL A 361 -24.79 16.32 -7.96
CA VAL A 361 -25.08 14.89 -7.69
C VAL A 361 -24.80 14.54 -6.22
N ALA A 362 -23.84 15.25 -5.60
CA ALA A 362 -23.44 15.06 -4.22
C ALA A 362 -24.60 15.17 -3.20
N SER A 363 -25.54 16.10 -3.38
CA SER A 363 -26.66 16.27 -2.44
C SER A 363 -27.56 15.04 -2.41
N HIS A 364 -27.90 14.51 -3.59
CA HIS A 364 -28.71 13.29 -3.73
C HIS A 364 -28.01 12.08 -3.12
N ILE A 365 -26.68 11.98 -3.26
CA ILE A 365 -25.90 10.91 -2.62
C ILE A 365 -25.92 11.06 -1.10
N ASN A 366 -25.79 12.28 -0.58
CA ASN A 366 -25.89 12.53 0.86
C ASN A 366 -27.26 12.12 1.40
N ASP A 367 -28.34 12.53 0.74
CA ASP A 367 -29.71 12.22 1.17
C ASP A 367 -29.97 10.70 1.13
N LEU A 368 -29.52 10.02 0.07
CA LEU A 368 -29.59 8.57 -0.04
C LEU A 368 -28.82 7.91 1.11
N PHE A 369 -27.60 8.36 1.36
CA PHE A 369 -26.74 7.79 2.39
C PHE A 369 -27.30 8.03 3.79
N GLU A 370 -27.81 9.22 4.05
CA GLU A 370 -28.47 9.55 5.31
C GLU A 370 -29.73 8.71 5.51
N THR A 371 -30.52 8.52 4.46
CA THR A 371 -31.70 7.64 4.48
C THR A 371 -31.31 6.20 4.75
N PHE A 372 -30.25 5.69 4.12
CA PHE A 372 -29.71 4.36 4.35
C PHE A 372 -29.22 4.18 5.80
N VAL A 373 -28.43 5.13 6.31
CA VAL A 373 -27.92 5.13 7.70
C VAL A 373 -29.08 5.17 8.69
N LYS A 374 -30.15 5.93 8.41
CA LYS A 374 -31.36 5.97 9.24
C LYS A 374 -32.11 4.64 9.21
N ALA A 375 -32.29 4.06 8.02
CA ALA A 375 -33.01 2.80 7.83
C ALA A 375 -32.30 1.60 8.50
N PHE A 376 -30.97 1.50 8.33
CA PHE A 376 -30.17 0.37 8.81
C PHE A 376 -29.40 0.66 10.11
N ARG A 377 -29.80 1.70 10.87
CA ARG A 377 -29.08 2.14 12.06
C ARG A 377 -28.86 1.01 13.07
N THR A 378 -29.88 0.17 13.26
CA THR A 378 -29.86 -0.91 14.24
C THR A 378 -28.89 -2.00 13.82
N GLU A 379 -28.94 -2.41 12.56
CA GLU A 379 -28.12 -3.44 11.94
C GLU A 379 -26.65 -3.00 11.89
N ILE A 380 -26.38 -1.75 11.50
CA ILE A 380 -25.04 -1.15 11.50
C ILE A 380 -24.46 -1.16 12.93
N LYS A 381 -25.25 -0.74 13.92
CA LYS A 381 -24.83 -0.73 15.33
C LYS A 381 -24.59 -2.14 15.86
N GLN A 382 -25.45 -3.10 15.50
CA GLN A 382 -25.29 -4.49 15.87
C GLN A 382 -24.02 -5.07 15.25
N LEU A 383 -23.81 -4.93 13.94
CA LEU A 383 -22.61 -5.41 13.25
C LEU A 383 -21.33 -4.86 13.89
N LYS A 384 -21.31 -3.55 14.16
CA LYS A 384 -20.20 -2.89 14.88
C LYS A 384 -19.99 -3.51 16.26
N ASN A 385 -21.04 -3.61 17.08
CA ASN A 385 -20.94 -4.12 18.44
C ASN A 385 -20.54 -5.60 18.47
N TYR A 386 -21.09 -6.44 17.60
CA TYR A 386 -20.74 -7.85 17.52
C TYR A 386 -19.25 -8.03 17.16
N THR A 387 -18.79 -7.35 16.12
CA THR A 387 -17.38 -7.43 15.73
C THR A 387 -16.48 -6.86 16.83
N LEU A 388 -16.90 -5.74 17.45
CA LEU A 388 -16.14 -5.09 18.50
C LEU A 388 -16.02 -5.98 19.74
N PHE A 389 -17.12 -6.57 20.21
CA PHE A 389 -17.15 -7.33 21.47
C PHE A 389 -16.68 -8.78 21.35
N PHE A 390 -16.89 -9.43 20.21
CA PHE A 390 -16.59 -10.86 20.05
C PHE A 390 -15.32 -11.15 19.26
N ILE A 391 -14.84 -10.20 18.45
CA ILE A 391 -13.61 -10.40 17.65
C ILE A 391 -12.52 -9.46 18.15
N MET A 392 -12.80 -8.16 18.16
CA MET A 392 -11.82 -7.13 18.42
C MET A 392 -11.36 -7.05 19.89
N LEU A 393 -12.26 -6.83 20.86
CA LEU A 393 -11.87 -6.74 22.26
C LEU A 393 -11.14 -8.00 22.76
N PRO A 394 -11.60 -9.23 22.47
CA PRO A 394 -10.89 -10.44 22.91
C PRO A 394 -9.46 -10.52 22.38
N THR A 395 -9.21 -10.09 21.15
CA THR A 395 -7.85 -10.11 20.58
C THR A 395 -7.01 -8.91 21.03
N LYS A 396 -7.63 -7.77 21.37
CA LYS A 396 -6.95 -6.56 21.89
C LYS A 396 -6.53 -6.73 23.35
N ILE A 397 -7.51 -6.95 24.23
CA ILE A 397 -7.37 -6.91 25.68
C ILE A 397 -7.60 -8.28 26.36
N GLY A 398 -7.84 -9.34 25.59
CA GLY A 398 -8.01 -10.69 26.10
C GLY A 398 -9.43 -10.99 26.52
N LEU A 399 -9.83 -12.26 26.44
CA LEU A 399 -11.11 -12.74 26.96
C LEU A 399 -11.29 -12.38 28.43
N GLU A 400 -10.22 -12.42 29.23
CA GLU A 400 -10.26 -12.08 30.65
C GLU A 400 -10.94 -10.72 30.93
N GLN A 401 -10.72 -9.74 30.07
CA GLN A 401 -11.33 -8.42 30.20
C GLN A 401 -12.45 -8.13 29.21
N ALA A 402 -12.41 -8.75 28.04
CA ALA A 402 -13.43 -8.53 27.02
C ALA A 402 -14.77 -9.13 27.43
N VAL A 403 -14.76 -10.24 28.19
CA VAL A 403 -15.97 -10.90 28.69
C VAL A 403 -16.45 -10.19 29.96
N SER A 404 -17.46 -9.34 29.78
CA SER A 404 -18.10 -8.58 30.85
C SER A 404 -19.63 -8.67 30.75
N PRO A 405 -20.37 -8.38 31.83
CA PRO A 405 -21.84 -8.35 31.77
C PRO A 405 -22.41 -7.44 30.67
N TYR A 406 -21.70 -6.37 30.32
CA TYR A 406 -22.14 -5.41 29.29
C TYR A 406 -21.88 -5.89 27.85
N THR A 407 -20.89 -6.77 27.66
CA THR A 407 -20.43 -7.20 26.33
C THR A 407 -20.92 -8.60 25.99
N TRP A 408 -20.75 -9.55 26.89
CA TRP A 408 -21.07 -10.98 26.71
C TRP A 408 -22.28 -11.42 27.54
N GLY A 409 -22.82 -10.56 28.41
CA GLY A 409 -23.95 -10.88 29.29
C GLY A 409 -23.57 -11.60 30.59
N PHE A 410 -22.29 -11.92 30.78
CA PHE A 410 -21.77 -12.55 32.00
C PHE A 410 -20.31 -12.14 32.27
N SER A 411 -19.82 -12.40 33.48
CA SER A 411 -18.42 -12.23 33.85
C SER A 411 -17.68 -13.59 33.88
N LEU A 412 -16.39 -13.60 33.55
CA LEU A 412 -15.55 -14.79 33.61
C LEU A 412 -15.31 -15.26 35.05
N GLY A 413 -16.25 -16.05 35.57
CA GLY A 413 -16.09 -16.77 36.82
C GLY A 413 -15.01 -17.86 36.76
N MET A 414 -14.62 -18.38 37.93
CA MET A 414 -13.56 -19.39 38.06
C MET A 414 -13.83 -20.64 37.21
N VAL A 415 -15.07 -21.13 37.19
CA VAL A 415 -15.48 -22.32 36.41
C VAL A 415 -15.21 -22.12 34.91
N HIS A 416 -15.55 -20.96 34.35
CA HIS A 416 -15.31 -20.65 32.94
C HIS A 416 -13.81 -20.61 32.62
N LYS A 417 -12.99 -20.00 33.50
CA LYS A 417 -11.52 -19.96 33.35
C LYS A 417 -10.95 -21.38 33.34
N ILE A 418 -11.34 -22.22 34.31
CA ILE A 418 -10.89 -23.61 34.42
C ILE A 418 -11.28 -24.40 33.16
N PHE A 419 -12.54 -24.30 32.73
CA PHE A 419 -13.02 -24.98 31.52
C PHE A 419 -12.26 -24.56 30.25
N TYR A 420 -12.01 -23.25 30.10
CA TYR A 420 -11.21 -22.71 29.00
C TYR A 420 -9.80 -23.32 28.96
N PHE A 421 -9.07 -23.28 30.08
CA PHE A 421 -7.72 -23.83 30.13
C PHE A 421 -7.69 -25.36 29.95
N ILE A 422 -8.60 -26.10 30.58
CA ILE A 422 -8.67 -27.57 30.45
C ILE A 422 -8.98 -27.97 29.01
N SER A 423 -9.93 -27.31 28.34
CA SER A 423 -10.31 -27.65 26.96
C SER A 423 -9.16 -27.43 25.97
N PHE A 424 -8.47 -26.28 26.04
CA PHE A 424 -7.29 -26.02 25.21
C PHE A 424 -6.12 -26.95 25.53
N LEU A 425 -5.89 -27.26 26.81
CA LEU A 425 -4.81 -28.15 27.24
C LEU A 425 -5.07 -29.59 26.80
N ALA A 426 -6.30 -30.09 26.92
CA ALA A 426 -6.71 -31.39 26.40
C ALA A 426 -6.54 -31.47 24.87
N LEU A 427 -6.96 -30.42 24.14
CA LEU A 427 -6.76 -30.32 22.69
C LEU A 427 -5.28 -30.32 22.31
N SER A 428 -4.45 -29.58 23.05
CA SER A 428 -3.00 -29.53 22.82
C SER A 428 -2.34 -30.91 23.04
N ILE A 429 -2.68 -31.61 24.12
CA ILE A 429 -2.16 -32.95 24.41
C ILE A 429 -2.58 -33.95 23.32
N TRP A 430 -3.80 -33.81 22.81
CA TRP A 430 -4.27 -34.63 21.69
C TRP A 430 -3.41 -34.45 20.43
N PHE A 431 -3.05 -33.20 20.08
CA PHE A 431 -2.13 -32.94 18.97
C PHE A 431 -0.72 -33.47 19.20
N LEU A 432 -0.23 -33.39 20.44
CA LEU A 432 1.06 -33.96 20.83
C LEU A 432 1.07 -35.48 20.66
N LYS A 433 0.01 -36.18 21.11
CA LYS A 433 -0.14 -37.63 20.92
C LYS A 433 -0.15 -38.03 19.45
N ASN A 434 -0.73 -37.19 18.59
CA ASN A 434 -0.78 -37.39 17.13
C ASN A 434 0.51 -36.99 16.40
N LYS A 435 1.62 -36.73 17.11
CA LYS A 435 2.92 -36.29 16.56
C LYS A 435 2.84 -34.99 15.74
N LYS A 436 1.85 -34.13 16.00
CA LYS A 436 1.65 -32.83 15.36
C LYS A 436 2.18 -31.70 16.25
N ASN A 437 3.50 -31.73 16.46
CA ASN A 437 4.24 -30.86 17.36
C ASN A 437 4.06 -29.35 17.12
N ASP A 438 4.02 -28.91 15.86
CA ASP A 438 3.85 -27.49 15.52
C ASP A 438 2.44 -26.98 15.89
N ILE A 439 1.42 -27.82 15.70
CA ILE A 439 0.03 -27.49 16.06
C ILE A 439 -0.15 -27.49 17.57
N PHE A 440 0.51 -28.40 18.30
CA PHE A 440 0.53 -28.39 19.77
C PHE A 440 1.01 -27.04 20.32
N VAL A 441 2.17 -26.56 19.85
CA VAL A 441 2.72 -25.26 20.27
C VAL A 441 1.77 -24.12 19.91
N PHE A 442 1.26 -24.12 18.66
CA PHE A 442 0.33 -23.09 18.20
C PHE A 442 -0.93 -23.02 19.06
N THR A 443 -1.52 -24.17 19.43
CA THR A 443 -2.73 -24.21 20.28
C THR A 443 -2.47 -23.60 21.66
N ILE A 444 -1.31 -23.83 22.27
CA ILE A 444 -0.96 -23.23 23.57
C ILE A 444 -0.72 -21.73 23.44
N LEU A 445 0.03 -21.28 22.43
CA LEU A 445 0.25 -19.85 22.20
C LEU A 445 -1.06 -19.13 21.90
N LEU A 446 -1.96 -19.75 21.12
CA LEU A 446 -3.29 -19.24 20.82
C LEU A 446 -4.16 -19.15 22.09
N MET A 447 -4.09 -20.15 22.98
CA MET A 447 -4.76 -20.12 24.28
C MET A 447 -4.31 -18.92 25.12
N ILE A 448 -2.99 -18.72 25.26
CA ILE A 448 -2.43 -17.60 26.01
C ILE A 448 -2.85 -16.27 25.36
N PHE A 449 -2.79 -16.21 24.03
CA PHE A 449 -3.16 -15.04 23.24
C PHE A 449 -4.61 -14.63 23.38
N LEU A 450 -5.55 -15.54 23.19
CA LEU A 450 -6.97 -15.23 23.30
C LEU A 450 -7.36 -14.89 24.74
N TYR A 451 -6.71 -15.50 25.75
CA TYR A 451 -7.01 -15.21 27.14
C TYR A 451 -6.56 -13.82 27.58
N PHE A 452 -5.31 -13.46 27.31
CA PHE A 452 -4.70 -12.20 27.79
C PHE A 452 -4.78 -11.04 26.80
N GLY A 453 -4.90 -11.31 25.49
CA GLY A 453 -4.90 -10.32 24.41
C GLY A 453 -3.51 -9.79 24.09
N LEU A 454 -3.36 -9.17 22.90
CA LEU A 454 -2.05 -8.71 22.41
C LEU A 454 -1.47 -7.56 23.26
N THR A 455 -2.28 -6.56 23.60
CA THR A 455 -1.78 -5.31 24.22
C THR A 455 -1.39 -5.47 25.68
N ARG A 456 -1.70 -6.62 26.28
CA ARG A 456 -1.50 -6.92 27.70
C ARG A 456 -0.41 -7.94 27.96
N MET A 457 0.08 -8.57 26.90
CA MET A 457 1.22 -9.46 27.02
C MET A 457 2.46 -8.68 27.42
N PRO A 458 3.25 -9.21 28.36
CA PRO A 458 4.55 -8.63 28.67
C PRO A 458 5.44 -8.60 27.42
N TRP A 459 6.21 -7.52 27.27
CA TRP A 459 7.07 -7.33 26.10
C TRP A 459 8.22 -8.36 26.00
N PRO A 460 8.87 -8.84 27.10
CA PRO A 460 9.98 -9.79 26.95
C PRO A 460 9.55 -11.15 26.39
N PRO A 461 8.45 -11.78 26.84
CA PRO A 461 7.90 -12.97 26.19
C PRO A 461 7.56 -12.77 24.71
N LEU A 462 6.94 -11.65 24.34
CA LEU A 462 6.62 -11.38 22.93
C LEU A 462 7.88 -11.26 22.07
N LEU A 463 8.94 -10.58 22.56
CA LEU A 463 10.24 -10.55 21.89
C LEU A 463 10.78 -11.95 21.64
N LEU A 464 10.75 -12.82 22.65
CA LEU A 464 11.24 -14.19 22.55
C LEU A 464 10.40 -15.03 21.58
N ILE A 465 9.07 -14.93 21.65
CA ILE A 465 8.14 -15.64 20.77
C ILE A 465 8.42 -15.28 19.31
N TYR A 466 8.43 -13.98 18.97
CA TYR A 466 8.64 -13.55 17.59
C TYR A 466 10.06 -13.85 17.10
N SER A 467 11.09 -13.63 17.92
CA SER A 467 12.48 -13.88 17.53
C SER A 467 12.76 -15.37 17.33
N PHE A 468 12.16 -16.24 18.16
CA PHE A 468 12.29 -17.68 18.02
C PHE A 468 11.50 -18.23 16.84
N PHE A 469 10.31 -17.70 16.58
CA PHE A 469 9.56 -18.00 15.36
C PHE A 469 10.37 -17.63 14.10
N ALA A 470 10.97 -16.44 14.11
CA ALA A 470 11.81 -15.95 13.03
C ALA A 470 13.08 -16.81 12.87
N TRP A 471 13.67 -17.31 13.95
CA TRP A 471 14.79 -18.26 13.92
C TRP A 471 14.43 -19.57 13.20
N GLN A 472 13.25 -20.12 13.47
CA GLN A 472 12.81 -21.38 12.83
C GLN A 472 12.61 -21.22 11.31
N ILE A 473 12.19 -20.03 10.88
CA ILE A 473 11.85 -19.73 9.49
C ILE A 473 13.04 -19.21 8.69
N GLY A 474 13.87 -18.31 9.23
CA GLY A 474 14.95 -17.66 8.48
C GLY A 474 16.34 -17.86 9.07
N GLY A 475 16.47 -18.66 10.13
CA GLY A 475 17.75 -18.88 10.82
C GLY A 475 18.16 -17.70 11.70
N TYR A 476 19.42 -17.71 12.15
CA TYR A 476 19.91 -16.78 13.18
C TYR A 476 19.87 -15.30 12.75
N LYS A 477 20.12 -15.01 11.46
CA LYS A 477 20.14 -13.63 10.96
C LYS A 477 18.77 -12.97 11.10
N LEU A 478 17.71 -13.71 10.74
CA LEU A 478 16.35 -13.20 10.86
C LEU A 478 15.93 -13.06 12.33
N ALA A 479 16.31 -14.02 13.18
CA ALA A 479 16.04 -13.98 14.62
C ALA A 479 16.66 -12.74 15.30
N VAL A 480 17.95 -12.48 15.05
CA VAL A 480 18.65 -11.33 15.61
C VAL A 480 18.06 -10.03 15.08
N GLY A 481 17.73 -9.96 13.78
CA GLY A 481 17.06 -8.80 13.19
C GLY A 481 15.71 -8.51 13.83
N THR A 482 14.88 -9.54 14.05
CA THR A 482 13.59 -9.42 14.75
C THR A 482 13.77 -8.99 16.20
N PHE A 483 14.72 -9.58 16.92
CA PHE A 483 14.99 -9.23 18.32
C PHE A 483 15.44 -7.78 18.47
N LEU A 484 16.38 -7.33 17.65
CA LEU A 484 16.88 -5.95 17.66
C LEU A 484 15.80 -4.96 17.22
N GLY A 485 15.03 -5.28 16.18
CA GLY A 485 13.97 -4.42 15.68
C GLY A 485 12.87 -4.20 16.71
N LEU A 486 12.35 -5.29 17.29
CA LEU A 486 11.34 -5.17 18.34
C LEU A 486 11.93 -4.57 19.64
N GLY A 487 13.19 -4.88 19.97
CA GLY A 487 13.91 -4.27 21.08
C GLY A 487 14.05 -2.76 20.94
N PHE A 488 14.27 -2.27 19.71
CA PHE A 488 14.27 -0.83 19.41
C PHE A 488 12.92 -0.21 19.77
N ILE A 489 11.79 -0.78 19.32
CA ILE A 489 10.44 -0.28 19.60
C ILE A 489 10.18 -0.18 21.12
N VAL A 490 10.64 -1.18 21.88
CA VAL A 490 10.56 -1.18 23.34
C VAL A 490 11.41 -0.04 23.92
N SER A 491 12.66 0.10 23.49
CA SER A 491 13.61 1.08 24.02
C SER A 491 13.18 2.54 23.79
N VAL A 492 12.42 2.81 22.72
CA VAL A 492 11.88 4.14 22.42
C VAL A 492 10.50 4.39 23.05
N GLY A 493 9.97 3.44 23.80
CA GLY A 493 8.72 3.59 24.54
C GLY A 493 7.43 3.49 23.70
N MET A 494 7.51 3.02 22.45
CA MET A 494 6.38 2.96 21.50
C MET A 494 5.70 1.58 21.44
N TRP A 495 5.98 0.72 22.42
CA TRP A 495 5.47 -0.66 22.45
C TRP A 495 3.94 -0.78 22.55
N PRO A 496 3.24 -0.04 23.43
CA PRO A 496 1.79 -0.14 23.53
C PRO A 496 1.08 0.19 22.20
N GLU A 497 1.51 1.26 21.53
CA GLU A 497 0.96 1.74 20.27
C GLU A 497 1.31 0.80 19.12
N ALA A 498 2.52 0.22 19.14
CA ALA A 498 2.91 -0.84 18.21
C ALA A 498 1.98 -2.05 18.30
N MET A 499 1.62 -2.48 19.52
CA MET A 499 0.69 -3.59 19.70
C MET A 499 -0.71 -3.26 19.21
N ILE A 500 -1.19 -2.01 19.32
CA ILE A 500 -2.47 -1.59 18.75
C ILE A 500 -2.47 -1.72 17.22
N SER A 501 -1.41 -1.23 16.57
CA SER A 501 -1.25 -1.33 15.11
C SER A 501 -1.19 -2.79 14.63
N VAL A 502 -0.39 -3.62 15.30
CA VAL A 502 -0.25 -5.06 14.97
C VAL A 502 -1.56 -5.81 15.18
N TYR A 503 -2.28 -5.52 16.25
CA TYR A 503 -3.57 -6.14 16.53
C TYR A 503 -4.59 -5.81 15.43
N LEU A 504 -4.71 -4.52 15.07
CA LEU A 504 -5.71 -4.05 14.11
C LEU A 504 -5.43 -4.60 12.72
N CYS A 505 -4.19 -4.50 12.27
CA CYS A 505 -3.75 -5.07 10.99
C CYS A 505 -3.81 -6.60 11.00
N GLY A 506 -3.51 -7.25 12.12
CA GLY A 506 -3.53 -8.71 12.24
C GLY A 506 -4.91 -9.29 12.00
N ILE A 507 -5.95 -8.72 12.61
CA ILE A 507 -7.35 -9.15 12.36
C ILE A 507 -7.71 -8.94 10.90
N ALA A 508 -7.39 -7.76 10.35
CA ALA A 508 -7.69 -7.43 8.96
C ALA A 508 -7.05 -8.44 8.00
N VAL A 509 -5.76 -8.72 8.17
CA VAL A 509 -5.01 -9.66 7.33
C VAL A 509 -5.57 -11.07 7.42
N VAL A 510 -5.89 -11.56 8.62
CA VAL A 510 -6.48 -12.90 8.78
C VAL A 510 -7.83 -12.98 8.06
N PHE A 511 -8.67 -11.96 8.19
CA PHE A 511 -9.95 -11.90 7.49
C PHE A 511 -9.77 -11.81 5.98
N CYS A 512 -8.93 -10.90 5.48
CA CYS A 512 -8.61 -10.73 4.07
C CYS A 512 -8.03 -11.99 3.45
N PHE A 513 -7.13 -12.67 4.15
CA PHE A 513 -6.52 -13.88 3.63
C PHE A 513 -7.51 -15.04 3.60
N ALA A 514 -8.33 -15.20 4.64
CA ALA A 514 -9.36 -16.26 4.68
C ALA A 514 -10.44 -16.04 3.60
N VAL A 515 -11.06 -14.86 3.56
CA VAL A 515 -12.15 -14.54 2.63
C VAL A 515 -11.61 -14.33 1.23
N GLY A 516 -10.53 -13.56 1.07
CA GLY A 516 -9.93 -13.25 -0.23
C GLY A 516 -9.36 -14.48 -0.92
N THR A 517 -8.64 -15.35 -0.22
CA THR A 517 -8.15 -16.61 -0.82
C THR A 517 -9.33 -17.50 -1.22
N SER A 518 -10.40 -17.57 -0.41
CA SER A 518 -11.59 -18.35 -0.76
C SER A 518 -12.28 -17.83 -2.02
N LEU A 519 -12.46 -16.50 -2.13
CA LEU A 519 -13.00 -15.87 -3.34
C LEU A 519 -12.08 -16.05 -4.55
N GLY A 520 -10.75 -15.98 -4.37
CA GLY A 520 -9.77 -16.22 -5.43
C GLY A 520 -9.77 -17.67 -5.91
N ILE A 521 -9.89 -18.65 -5.01
CA ILE A 521 -10.06 -20.07 -5.35
C ILE A 521 -11.36 -20.26 -6.15
N TRP A 522 -12.44 -19.60 -5.75
CA TRP A 522 -13.72 -19.67 -6.45
C TRP A 522 -13.63 -19.06 -7.86
N ALA A 523 -13.02 -17.88 -7.99
CA ALA A 523 -12.74 -17.21 -9.26
C ALA A 523 -11.80 -18.03 -10.18
N ALA A 524 -10.89 -18.82 -9.61
CA ALA A 524 -10.01 -19.69 -10.39
C ALA A 524 -10.77 -20.81 -11.12
N HIS A 525 -11.87 -21.29 -10.54
CA HIS A 525 -12.67 -22.37 -11.10
C HIS A 525 -13.82 -21.90 -11.99
N ASN A 526 -14.30 -20.66 -11.81
CA ASN A 526 -15.42 -20.12 -12.57
C ASN A 526 -15.03 -18.81 -13.28
N SER A 527 -15.04 -18.82 -14.62
CA SER A 527 -14.73 -17.64 -15.45
C SER A 527 -15.72 -16.50 -15.27
N ILE A 528 -17.00 -16.79 -14.97
CA ILE A 528 -18.03 -15.78 -14.72
C ILE A 528 -17.71 -15.03 -13.41
N VAL A 529 -17.42 -15.78 -12.34
CA VAL A 529 -17.04 -15.20 -11.05
C VAL A 529 -15.79 -14.34 -11.19
N SER A 530 -14.78 -14.82 -11.93
CA SER A 530 -13.57 -14.05 -12.25
C SER A 530 -13.90 -12.76 -13.02
N ALA A 531 -14.76 -12.83 -14.04
CA ALA A 531 -15.17 -11.67 -14.82
C ALA A 531 -15.92 -10.61 -13.99
N VAL A 532 -16.68 -11.01 -12.97
CA VAL A 532 -17.37 -10.10 -12.05
C VAL A 532 -16.42 -9.52 -10.99
N ILE A 533 -15.54 -10.34 -10.42
CA ILE A 533 -14.66 -9.93 -9.33
C ILE A 533 -13.51 -9.02 -9.83
N ARG A 534 -13.01 -9.20 -11.05
CA ARG A 534 -11.90 -8.40 -11.60
C ARG A 534 -12.19 -6.90 -11.60
N PRO A 535 -13.30 -6.39 -12.18
CA PRO A 535 -13.62 -4.96 -12.12
C PRO A 535 -13.76 -4.42 -10.69
N ILE A 536 -14.32 -5.20 -9.77
CA ILE A 536 -14.46 -4.80 -8.36
C ILE A 536 -13.07 -4.65 -7.74
N ASN A 537 -12.20 -5.65 -7.92
CA ASN A 537 -10.83 -5.63 -7.44
C ASN A 537 -10.02 -4.46 -8.04
N ASP A 538 -10.19 -4.20 -9.33
CA ASP A 538 -9.54 -3.10 -10.01
C ASP A 538 -10.01 -1.77 -9.42
N THR A 539 -11.31 -1.60 -9.22
CA THR A 539 -11.92 -0.40 -8.61
C THR A 539 -11.43 -0.16 -7.19
N LEU A 540 -11.40 -1.20 -6.33
CA LEU A 540 -10.94 -1.09 -4.95
C LEU A 540 -9.46 -0.71 -4.83
N GLN A 541 -8.65 -0.98 -5.86
CA GLN A 541 -7.23 -0.60 -5.88
C GLN A 541 -6.95 0.73 -6.58
N THR A 542 -7.87 1.21 -7.42
CA THR A 542 -7.69 2.47 -8.16
C THR A 542 -8.38 3.65 -7.49
N ILE A 543 -9.46 3.43 -6.72
CA ILE A 543 -10.08 4.49 -5.92
C ILE A 543 -9.08 4.93 -4.84
N PRO A 544 -8.85 6.24 -4.69
CA PRO A 544 -8.04 6.76 -3.60
C PRO A 544 -8.49 6.29 -2.21
N LEU A 545 -7.52 5.90 -1.39
CA LEU A 545 -7.74 5.36 -0.04
C LEU A 545 -8.59 6.25 0.85
N PHE A 546 -8.39 7.56 0.76
CA PHE A 546 -9.13 8.57 1.54
C PHE A 546 -10.62 8.63 1.18
N VAL A 547 -10.96 8.40 -0.08
CA VAL A 547 -12.34 8.41 -0.57
C VAL A 547 -13.09 7.19 -0.06
N ILE A 548 -12.43 6.02 -0.07
CA ILE A 548 -12.98 4.77 0.48
C ILE A 548 -13.30 4.92 1.97
N LEU A 549 -12.54 5.74 2.70
CA LEU A 549 -12.63 5.91 4.14
C LEU A 549 -13.99 6.44 4.61
N ILE A 550 -14.54 7.40 3.87
CA ILE A 550 -15.59 8.31 4.35
C ILE A 550 -16.94 7.63 4.53
N PRO A 551 -17.41 6.78 3.59
CA PRO A 551 -18.59 5.97 3.84
C PRO A 551 -18.49 5.19 5.15
N PHE A 552 -17.32 4.63 5.48
CA PHE A 552 -17.13 3.92 6.75
C PHE A 552 -17.19 4.86 7.95
N VAL A 553 -16.52 6.00 7.89
CA VAL A 553 -16.57 7.00 8.98
C VAL A 553 -17.99 7.45 9.25
N MET A 554 -18.78 7.71 8.20
CA MET A 554 -20.17 8.15 8.38
C MET A 554 -21.07 7.01 8.90
N LEU A 555 -20.91 5.78 8.40
CA LEU A 555 -21.71 4.62 8.85
C LEU A 555 -21.39 4.21 10.28
N PHE A 556 -20.11 4.07 10.61
CA PHE A 556 -19.67 3.42 11.83
C PHE A 556 -19.07 4.37 12.86
N LYS A 557 -19.00 5.67 12.54
CA LYS A 557 -18.32 6.72 13.30
C LYS A 557 -16.81 6.49 13.38
N ILE A 558 -16.12 7.45 13.95
CA ILE A 558 -14.67 7.40 14.16
C ILE A 558 -14.30 6.27 15.14
N GLY A 559 -13.22 5.53 14.87
CA GLY A 559 -12.65 4.52 15.78
C GLY A 559 -12.12 3.24 15.12
N ASP A 560 -11.53 2.36 15.94
CA ASP A 560 -10.80 1.15 15.51
C ASP A 560 -11.61 0.23 14.57
N PHE A 561 -12.92 0.07 14.77
CA PHE A 561 -13.75 -0.81 13.92
C PHE A 561 -13.87 -0.29 12.48
N THR A 562 -13.97 1.02 12.33
CA THR A 562 -14.05 1.70 11.03
C THR A 562 -12.73 1.57 10.29
N ALA A 563 -11.63 1.75 10.99
CA ALA A 563 -10.29 1.50 10.47
C ALA A 563 -10.11 0.04 10.02
N LEU A 564 -10.57 -0.94 10.81
CA LEU A 564 -10.53 -2.36 10.45
C LEU A 564 -11.21 -2.62 9.09
N LEU A 565 -12.40 -2.09 8.88
CA LEU A 565 -13.13 -2.27 7.62
C LEU A 565 -12.41 -1.62 6.42
N ALA A 566 -11.87 -0.42 6.60
CA ALA A 566 -11.12 0.28 5.57
C ALA A 566 -9.86 -0.51 5.17
N ILE A 567 -9.15 -1.08 6.15
CA ILE A 567 -8.00 -1.97 5.91
C ILE A 567 -8.45 -3.23 5.16
N ILE A 568 -9.56 -3.86 5.56
CA ILE A 568 -10.05 -5.08 4.93
C ILE A 568 -10.33 -4.88 3.43
N ILE A 569 -11.03 -3.80 3.08
CA ILE A 569 -11.44 -3.53 1.70
C ILE A 569 -10.23 -3.29 0.79
N TYR A 570 -9.22 -2.62 1.30
CA TYR A 570 -8.00 -2.38 0.53
C TYR A 570 -7.12 -3.63 0.44
N ALA A 571 -6.94 -4.36 1.54
CA ALA A 571 -5.98 -5.47 1.65
C ALA A 571 -6.52 -6.82 1.16
N ILE A 572 -7.83 -6.95 0.90
CA ILE A 572 -8.42 -8.21 0.39
C ILE A 572 -8.04 -8.51 -1.07
N VAL A 573 -7.81 -7.47 -1.89
CA VAL A 573 -7.61 -7.64 -3.33
C VAL A 573 -6.37 -8.47 -3.68
N PRO A 574 -5.18 -8.24 -3.07
CA PRO A 574 -4.02 -9.10 -3.31
C PRO A 574 -4.30 -10.58 -3.00
N ALA A 575 -4.95 -10.90 -1.87
CA ALA A 575 -5.30 -12.27 -1.53
C ALA A 575 -6.17 -12.95 -2.61
N ILE A 576 -7.17 -12.23 -3.15
CA ILE A 576 -8.01 -12.73 -4.25
C ILE A 576 -7.18 -12.99 -5.51
N ARG A 577 -6.41 -11.97 -5.96
CA ARG A 577 -5.68 -12.04 -7.24
C ARG A 577 -4.57 -13.09 -7.22
N TYR A 578 -3.77 -13.15 -6.17
CA TYR A 578 -2.68 -14.12 -6.06
C TYR A 578 -3.19 -15.55 -5.91
N ALA A 579 -4.32 -15.76 -5.19
CA ALA A 579 -4.95 -17.07 -5.12
C ALA A 579 -5.52 -17.52 -6.47
N GLU A 580 -6.22 -16.63 -7.18
CA GLU A 580 -6.72 -16.92 -8.52
C GLU A 580 -5.57 -17.24 -9.49
N HIS A 581 -4.55 -16.38 -9.53
CA HIS A 581 -3.38 -16.54 -10.38
C HIS A 581 -2.60 -17.82 -10.06
N GLY A 582 -2.37 -18.10 -8.78
CA GLY A 582 -1.63 -19.27 -8.33
C GLY A 582 -2.27 -20.58 -8.75
N ILE A 583 -3.61 -20.65 -8.76
CA ILE A 583 -4.34 -21.88 -9.16
C ILE A 583 -4.49 -22.02 -10.67
N ARG A 584 -4.61 -20.90 -11.42
CA ARG A 584 -4.75 -20.93 -12.87
C ARG A 584 -3.45 -21.26 -13.60
N ASN A 585 -2.30 -20.83 -13.06
CA ASN A 585 -1.00 -20.93 -13.73
C ASN A 585 -0.14 -22.11 -13.21
N LEU A 586 -0.79 -23.22 -12.87
CA LEU A 586 -0.09 -24.43 -12.45
C LEU A 586 0.32 -25.28 -13.67
N PRO A 587 1.45 -26.00 -13.60
CA PRO A 587 1.88 -26.93 -14.65
C PRO A 587 0.78 -27.93 -15.03
N SER A 588 0.44 -28.00 -16.32
CA SER A 588 -0.57 -28.90 -16.86
C SER A 588 -0.22 -30.36 -16.63
N GLU A 589 1.06 -30.70 -16.69
CA GLU A 589 1.58 -32.07 -16.65
C GLU A 589 1.28 -32.72 -15.29
N VAL A 590 1.43 -31.96 -14.20
CA VAL A 590 1.14 -32.44 -12.84
C VAL A 590 -0.37 -32.61 -12.64
N ILE A 591 -1.18 -31.71 -13.21
CA ILE A 591 -2.63 -31.78 -13.14
C ILE A 591 -3.15 -33.00 -13.91
N ASP A 592 -2.65 -33.24 -15.12
CA ASP A 592 -3.09 -34.34 -15.97
C ASP A 592 -2.62 -35.68 -15.42
N ALA A 593 -1.40 -35.77 -14.89
CA ALA A 593 -0.93 -36.95 -14.15
C ALA A 593 -1.85 -37.29 -12.95
N SER A 594 -2.25 -36.28 -12.16
CA SER A 594 -3.20 -36.48 -11.05
C SER A 594 -4.56 -36.99 -11.54
N LYS A 595 -5.10 -36.43 -12.63
CA LYS A 595 -6.37 -36.89 -13.21
C LYS A 595 -6.26 -38.33 -13.71
N MET A 596 -5.15 -38.71 -14.35
CA MET A 596 -4.91 -40.08 -14.81
C MET A 596 -4.82 -41.08 -13.66
N MET A 597 -4.36 -40.65 -12.48
CA MET A 597 -4.39 -41.44 -11.24
C MET A 597 -5.80 -41.54 -10.61
N GLY A 598 -6.85 -41.00 -11.24
CA GLY A 598 -8.22 -41.09 -10.75
C GLY A 598 -8.59 -40.09 -9.66
N SER A 599 -7.85 -38.98 -9.53
CA SER A 599 -8.16 -37.97 -8.50
C SER A 599 -9.51 -37.29 -8.74
N THR A 600 -10.39 -37.29 -7.73
CA THR A 600 -11.64 -36.49 -7.75
C THR A 600 -11.34 -35.00 -7.80
N LYS A 601 -12.33 -34.15 -8.17
CA LYS A 601 -12.16 -32.68 -8.21
C LYS A 601 -11.68 -32.11 -6.87
N MET A 602 -12.18 -32.66 -5.75
CA MET A 602 -11.79 -32.23 -4.40
C MET A 602 -10.38 -32.69 -4.04
N GLN A 603 -10.01 -33.92 -4.41
CA GLN A 603 -8.63 -34.40 -4.24
C GLN A 603 -7.65 -33.58 -5.08
N LEU A 604 -7.98 -33.32 -6.35
CA LEU A 604 -7.17 -32.46 -7.22
C LEU A 604 -7.00 -31.06 -6.63
N LEU A 605 -8.05 -30.48 -6.05
CA LEU A 605 -7.98 -29.15 -5.43
C LEU A 605 -7.10 -29.15 -4.18
N PHE A 606 -7.42 -29.99 -3.19
CA PHE A 606 -6.80 -29.93 -1.87
C PHE A 606 -5.45 -30.63 -1.78
N LEU A 607 -5.22 -31.68 -2.58
CA LEU A 607 -3.98 -32.47 -2.53
C LEU A 607 -2.95 -32.05 -3.58
N VAL A 608 -3.36 -31.43 -4.68
CA VAL A 608 -2.46 -31.05 -5.78
C VAL A 608 -2.43 -29.54 -6.00
N LYS A 609 -3.55 -28.92 -6.37
CA LYS A 609 -3.57 -27.50 -6.78
C LYS A 609 -3.20 -26.55 -5.65
N ILE A 610 -3.85 -26.65 -4.49
CA ILE A 610 -3.58 -25.75 -3.34
C ILE A 610 -2.13 -25.90 -2.85
N PRO A 611 -1.60 -27.12 -2.63
CA PRO A 611 -0.19 -27.29 -2.22
C PRO A 611 0.82 -26.73 -3.23
N LEU A 612 0.56 -26.87 -4.53
CA LEU A 612 1.43 -26.37 -5.60
C LEU A 612 1.32 -24.85 -5.79
N ALA A 613 0.13 -24.29 -5.58
CA ALA A 613 -0.13 -22.84 -5.62
C ALA A 613 0.32 -22.11 -4.35
N LEU A 614 0.64 -22.83 -3.26
CA LEU A 614 0.93 -22.26 -1.95
C LEU A 614 2.04 -21.19 -1.96
N PRO A 615 3.16 -21.33 -2.69
CA PRO A 615 4.17 -20.26 -2.75
C PRO A 615 3.60 -18.94 -3.28
N VAL A 616 2.77 -19.01 -4.33
CA VAL A 616 2.11 -17.84 -4.93
C VAL A 616 1.04 -17.26 -4.00
N ILE A 617 0.25 -18.11 -3.34
CA ILE A 617 -0.73 -17.69 -2.33
C ILE A 617 -0.03 -16.99 -1.15
N MET A 618 1.16 -17.46 -0.74
CA MET A 618 1.96 -16.83 0.32
C MET A 618 2.56 -15.48 -0.11
N LEU A 619 2.90 -15.30 -1.40
CA LEU A 619 3.21 -13.96 -1.92
C LEU A 619 1.99 -13.04 -1.83
N GLY A 620 0.78 -13.58 -2.09
CA GLY A 620 -0.48 -12.88 -1.86
C GLY A 620 -0.68 -12.46 -0.40
N LEU A 621 -0.40 -13.34 0.56
CA LEU A 621 -0.43 -13.01 1.99
C LEU A 621 0.52 -11.85 2.32
N ASN A 622 1.76 -11.90 1.79
CA ASN A 622 2.73 -10.83 2.01
C ASN A 622 2.20 -9.48 1.50
N GLN A 623 1.61 -9.46 0.30
CA GLN A 623 1.00 -8.26 -0.26
C GLN A 623 -0.21 -7.79 0.54
N THR A 624 -1.07 -8.69 1.00
CA THR A 624 -2.19 -8.33 1.90
C THR A 624 -1.70 -7.69 3.19
N ILE A 625 -0.59 -8.17 3.78
CA ILE A 625 0.03 -7.55 4.95
C ILE A 625 0.58 -6.16 4.61
N MET A 626 1.34 -6.03 3.53
CA MET A 626 1.92 -4.74 3.13
C MET A 626 0.84 -3.70 2.86
N TYR A 627 -0.24 -4.08 2.16
CA TYR A 627 -1.40 -3.22 1.91
C TYR A 627 -2.12 -2.89 3.22
N GLY A 628 -2.22 -3.85 4.14
CA GLY A 628 -2.81 -3.63 5.45
C GLY A 628 -2.06 -2.60 6.28
N ILE A 629 -0.72 -2.70 6.32
CA ILE A 629 0.14 -1.75 7.01
C ILE A 629 0.14 -0.38 6.32
N ALA A 630 0.16 -0.34 4.99
CA ALA A 630 0.05 0.91 4.23
C ALA A 630 -1.26 1.64 4.57
N MET A 631 -2.36 0.90 4.72
CA MET A 631 -3.65 1.48 5.09
C MET A 631 -3.74 1.94 6.54
N LEU A 632 -2.93 1.42 7.46
CA LEU A 632 -2.88 1.95 8.84
C LEU A 632 -2.53 3.44 8.85
N VAL A 633 -1.59 3.86 8.01
CA VAL A 633 -1.16 5.26 7.90
C VAL A 633 -2.36 6.17 7.60
N ILE A 634 -3.23 5.76 6.69
CA ILE A 634 -4.44 6.49 6.31
C ILE A 634 -5.51 6.39 7.41
N ALA A 635 -5.60 5.24 8.07
CA ALA A 635 -6.55 5.01 9.15
C ALA A 635 -6.34 5.97 10.35
N ALA A 636 -5.13 6.52 10.53
CA ALA A 636 -4.85 7.59 11.50
C ALA A 636 -5.79 8.79 11.35
N LEU A 637 -6.25 9.12 10.13
CA LEU A 637 -7.19 10.21 9.92
C LEU A 637 -8.58 9.97 10.55
N ILE A 638 -8.90 8.71 10.87
CA ILE A 638 -10.12 8.33 11.58
C ILE A 638 -9.87 8.09 13.07
N GLY A 639 -8.82 8.68 13.64
CA GLY A 639 -8.58 8.67 15.09
C GLY A 639 -8.33 7.27 15.66
N THR A 640 -7.51 6.47 14.98
CA THR A 640 -6.92 5.26 15.60
C THR A 640 -5.94 5.65 16.71
N ASN A 641 -5.47 4.65 17.47
CA ASN A 641 -4.63 4.88 18.65
C ASN A 641 -3.24 4.19 18.55
N GLY A 642 -2.85 3.68 17.38
CA GLY A 642 -1.58 2.99 17.18
C GLY A 642 -0.43 3.92 16.77
N LEU A 643 0.66 3.32 16.29
CA LEU A 643 1.83 4.04 15.80
C LEU A 643 1.48 5.01 14.67
N GLU A 644 0.55 4.63 13.80
CA GLU A 644 0.05 5.46 12.71
C GLU A 644 -0.45 6.82 13.18
N GLN A 645 -1.11 6.86 14.35
CA GLN A 645 -1.62 8.09 14.94
C GLN A 645 -0.48 8.99 15.43
N ILE A 646 0.55 8.40 16.02
CA ILE A 646 1.72 9.17 16.50
C ILE A 646 2.47 9.79 15.32
N VAL A 647 2.59 9.08 14.21
CA VAL A 647 3.19 9.65 12.98
C VAL A 647 2.37 10.85 12.50
N PHE A 648 1.04 10.71 12.43
CA PHE A 648 0.15 11.80 12.00
C PHE A 648 0.16 13.01 12.95
N ILE A 649 0.14 12.77 14.27
CA ILE A 649 0.25 13.83 15.27
C ILE A 649 1.61 14.52 15.18
N GLY A 650 2.71 13.76 15.07
CA GLY A 650 4.04 14.34 14.93
C GLY A 650 4.12 15.27 13.71
N LEU A 651 3.48 14.89 12.60
CA LEU A 651 3.44 15.71 11.39
C LEU A 651 2.63 17.00 11.60
N THR A 652 1.48 16.91 12.25
CA THR A 652 0.60 18.06 12.54
C THR A 652 1.24 19.03 13.55
N ASP A 653 1.95 18.49 14.54
CA ASP A 653 2.61 19.25 15.60
C ASP A 653 4.02 19.75 15.20
N GLY A 654 4.52 19.37 14.03
CA GLY A 654 5.90 19.66 13.61
C GLY A 654 6.97 18.95 14.47
N ASN A 655 6.62 17.91 15.23
CA ASN A 655 7.55 17.15 16.06
C ASN A 655 8.20 16.01 15.27
N MET A 656 9.35 16.31 14.66
CA MET A 656 10.10 15.35 13.84
C MET A 656 10.44 14.07 14.58
N GLY A 657 11.01 14.18 15.79
CA GLY A 657 11.50 13.06 16.57
C GLY A 657 10.42 12.03 16.87
N LYS A 658 9.25 12.48 17.35
CA LYS A 658 8.12 11.58 17.62
C LYS A 658 7.59 10.93 16.34
N GLY A 659 7.34 11.73 15.30
CA GLY A 659 6.79 11.22 14.05
C GLY A 659 7.72 10.25 13.33
N PHE A 660 9.02 10.55 13.31
CA PHE A 660 10.03 9.74 12.65
C PHE A 660 10.27 8.40 13.37
N ILE A 661 10.36 8.40 14.70
CA ILE A 661 10.53 7.17 15.50
C ILE A 661 9.33 6.25 15.37
N ALA A 662 8.11 6.79 15.42
CA ALA A 662 6.90 6.00 15.19
C ALA A 662 6.86 5.42 13.77
N GLY A 663 7.30 6.19 12.77
CA GLY A 663 7.43 5.74 11.37
C GLY A 663 8.43 4.61 11.20
N ILE A 664 9.63 4.73 11.79
CA ILE A 664 10.64 3.66 11.80
C ILE A 664 10.09 2.43 12.52
N SER A 665 9.39 2.61 13.64
CA SER A 665 8.78 1.49 14.39
C SER A 665 7.78 0.72 13.53
N MET A 666 6.93 1.43 12.75
CA MET A 666 6.05 0.78 11.78
C MET A 666 6.82 0.08 10.66
N ALA A 667 7.86 0.71 10.12
CA ALA A 667 8.69 0.11 9.07
C ALA A 667 9.38 -1.17 9.55
N ILE A 668 9.86 -1.19 10.79
CA ILE A 668 10.45 -2.38 11.43
C ILE A 668 9.43 -3.51 11.50
N ILE A 669 8.19 -3.23 11.94
CA ILE A 669 7.11 -4.23 11.96
C ILE A 669 6.86 -4.78 10.55
N ALA A 670 6.73 -3.90 9.56
CA ALA A 670 6.54 -4.28 8.16
C ALA A 670 7.68 -5.16 7.64
N MET A 671 8.94 -4.76 7.86
CA MET A 671 10.13 -5.50 7.43
C MET A 671 10.26 -6.86 8.10
N ILE A 672 9.90 -6.98 9.39
CA ILE A 672 9.91 -8.26 10.10
C ILE A 672 8.91 -9.21 9.44
N VAL A 673 7.68 -8.75 9.20
CA VAL A 673 6.63 -9.59 8.62
C VAL A 673 6.92 -9.93 7.16
N ASP A 674 7.43 -8.97 6.38
CA ASP A 674 7.85 -9.19 4.98
C ASP A 674 8.92 -10.27 4.89
N ARG A 675 10.01 -10.13 5.66
CA ARG A 675 11.10 -11.12 5.64
C ARG A 675 10.64 -12.50 6.08
N ILE A 676 9.81 -12.60 7.12
CA ILE A 676 9.25 -13.87 7.58
C ILE A 676 8.42 -14.52 6.46
N THR A 677 7.49 -13.77 5.88
CA THR A 677 6.54 -14.30 4.88
C THR A 677 7.24 -14.67 3.58
N LYS A 678 8.18 -13.85 3.12
CA LYS A 678 9.00 -14.11 1.93
C LYS A 678 9.85 -15.36 2.09
N THR A 679 10.52 -15.52 3.24
CA THR A 679 11.34 -16.72 3.52
C THR A 679 10.50 -18.00 3.54
N ILE A 680 9.26 -17.94 4.04
CA ILE A 680 8.33 -19.09 3.97
C ILE A 680 8.03 -19.45 2.52
N SER A 681 7.75 -18.47 1.66
CA SER A 681 7.44 -18.69 0.25
C SER A 681 8.63 -19.29 -0.52
N GLU A 682 9.83 -18.72 -0.35
CA GLU A 682 11.06 -19.19 -1.01
C GLU A 682 11.37 -20.64 -0.65
N ARG A 683 11.40 -20.98 0.66
CA ARG A 683 11.62 -22.36 1.10
C ARG A 683 10.58 -23.34 0.58
N ARG A 684 9.33 -22.90 0.47
CA ARG A 684 8.26 -23.75 -0.06
C ARG A 684 8.42 -23.98 -1.55
N SER A 685 8.85 -22.97 -2.29
CA SER A 685 9.15 -23.08 -3.72
C SER A 685 10.31 -24.05 -3.98
N GLU A 686 11.41 -23.90 -3.23
CA GLU A 686 12.57 -24.80 -3.29
C GLU A 686 12.17 -26.25 -2.98
N ALA A 687 11.36 -26.47 -1.95
CA ALA A 687 10.88 -27.81 -1.59
C ALA A 687 9.99 -28.47 -2.65
N LEU A 688 9.37 -27.66 -3.53
CA LEU A 688 8.53 -28.13 -4.63
C LEU A 688 9.28 -28.20 -5.97
N GLY A 689 10.57 -27.82 -6.01
CA GLY A 689 11.36 -27.76 -7.24
C GLY A 689 10.87 -26.69 -8.23
N LEU A 690 10.13 -25.68 -7.74
CA LEU A 690 9.63 -24.58 -8.56
C LEU A 690 10.68 -23.47 -8.57
N GLU A 691 11.26 -23.17 -9.74
CA GLU A 691 11.97 -21.91 -9.96
C GLU A 691 10.93 -20.80 -10.14
N ILE A 692 10.70 -20.00 -9.09
CA ILE A 692 10.01 -18.73 -9.26
C ILE A 692 11.00 -17.78 -9.95
N LYS A 693 10.83 -17.58 -11.27
CA LYS A 693 11.56 -16.55 -12.03
C LYS A 693 10.92 -15.18 -11.91
#